data_AF-A0A150R3S2-F1
#
_entry.id   AF-A0A150R3S2-F1
#
_cell.length_a   1.000
_cell.length_b   1.000
_cell.length_c   1.000
_cell.angle_alpha   90.00
_cell.angle_beta   90.00
_cell.angle_gamma   90.00
#
_symmetry.space_group_name_H-M   'P 1'
#
loop_
_entity.id
_entity.type
_entity.pdbx_description
1 polymer ?
#
loop_
_entity_poly.entity_id
_entity_poly.type
_entity_poly.pdbx_seq_one_letter_code
_entity_poly.pdbx_strand_id
1 'polypeptide(L)'
;MAGPSTKWMGALSRSGSAGAWAPRALLLVTLLTTSAVIAGACSGENSGDPGPQDGTAGPDGGTSTGTGMGDPCIDGEELECHITVGEHEGVLTCLDGIRRCEDGRYGSCEGSMTMRRSPFGAAPPGTGESGYPRPLANSEASDGGLCATNPCDPTCQSFEETPDGGPIDLSSTGTTYTWSVGDINELPEPVSRQGSHQPCTTSEDCQFDQYCDNPARGTCAHDMCASGPSLLSTCSGCVSKVCNANPTCCTQTLIPADCGHDACQVAAGAATHMTPTCGDPCIANICAANPRCCDITCTDSTICEAVIGPGSVCGFGNLCMPPMPSNVCPTGTINSGGRCLGTWSSACVNLVATQCPGKTCGPAPTWSSTCVSLAESLCDTTCDTDPGCAHDKCYTGARLSATTCGSCVAQVCANRSSCCAAGGAWDDACVDLVGSLCGETCPQQGLCKAFLPNETDPTCAGADLTVGVPCGGTIPVCNRGNTPAPAGIQIHRYPANAGQLPSSAPGRILNSCSPTGGTLACTTAQPIAPGECISVAGCTGVADGMELIVNPPGPAHVTECQCANNGSIYQSATCESPGCIATASVSLVKPVTLFVALDASTSMRRTNGSPSDDKITVRWNPAINALRAFFSDPKSAGLGVAFRFWPDNNPGNCNDTTSCTHPTGDGCALPRVPFDGSAARRLTEDAAPTDQQELALTNALTAIMPSGNTPMYPALNGATTWANNYKDAHPEEEVAVVFVTDGIPSHCDTVPNHIADLAYNAFRNHGVRVHAVGFGNSNSEIINNIADRGGGQAYNLLEGTTLQGGLRDALVAIRGEALPCDVTVPLAGVADPNSVSVVHVDRMGVEATLTKRAGLASCGNGWYFADATYTSVKLCPQTCSDIRENPGGKVRAIVPCVTTSLTPITTDPELYHGVCPPGTKTQWGYLRYRTVTPGDSSVEFLVRTADDPDDLDAMTEVSVATAHRVPTDTQVCDESSTPTCAIDLFDALGELPDARREYLDLQMTLNPTSTGGGGVQVQDWEITYSCPDTE
;
A
#
# COMPACT_ATOMS: atom_id res chain seq x y z
N MET A 1 -41.65 -55.67 -6.55
CA MET A 1 -41.16 -57.06 -6.44
C MET A 1 -39.98 -56.98 -5.48
N ALA A 2 -40.14 -57.25 -4.18
CA ALA A 2 -40.34 -58.56 -3.52
C ALA A 2 -39.01 -59.34 -3.43
N GLY A 3 -38.52 -59.83 -2.28
CA GLY A 3 -38.98 -59.82 -0.87
C GLY A 3 -38.11 -60.81 -0.04
N PRO A 4 -38.48 -61.27 1.18
CA PRO A 4 -39.55 -60.87 2.10
C PRO A 4 -39.00 -60.59 3.54
N SER A 5 -39.79 -60.85 4.61
CA SER A 5 -39.64 -60.33 5.98
C SER A 5 -39.09 -61.27 7.06
N THR A 6 -38.52 -60.70 8.12
CA THR A 6 -38.61 -61.18 9.53
C THR A 6 -38.89 -60.00 10.50
N LYS A 7 -39.16 -60.26 11.79
CA LYS A 7 -39.65 -59.29 12.80
C LYS A 7 -38.62 -59.03 13.90
N TRP A 8 -38.64 -57.83 14.52
CA TRP A 8 -39.13 -57.56 15.90
C TRP A 8 -39.06 -56.05 16.25
N MET A 9 -39.58 -55.66 17.42
CA MET A 9 -40.01 -54.28 17.82
C MET A 9 -38.87 -53.44 18.45
N GLY A 10 -38.95 -52.11 18.65
CA GLY A 10 -39.95 -51.12 18.22
C GLY A 10 -40.33 -50.06 19.30
N ALA A 11 -40.47 -48.78 18.90
CA ALA A 11 -40.96 -47.60 19.69
C ALA A 11 -40.09 -47.13 20.88
N LEU A 12 -40.27 -45.93 21.49
CA LEU A 12 -40.48 -44.52 21.06
C LEU A 12 -40.93 -43.68 22.28
N SER A 13 -40.26 -42.55 22.54
CA SER A 13 -40.81 -41.33 23.22
C SER A 13 -41.03 -41.29 24.75
N ARG A 14 -41.00 -40.04 25.27
CA ARG A 14 -41.51 -39.46 26.54
C ARG A 14 -40.70 -39.56 27.86
N SER A 15 -40.77 -38.43 28.59
CA SER A 15 -40.70 -38.25 30.08
C SER A 15 -39.41 -38.64 30.82
N GLY A 16 -39.05 -38.02 31.95
CA GLY A 16 -39.63 -36.85 32.63
C GLY A 16 -40.48 -37.15 33.89
N SER A 17 -39.81 -37.36 35.03
CA SER A 17 -40.38 -37.51 36.39
C SER A 17 -39.20 -37.40 37.39
N ALA A 18 -39.14 -36.59 38.46
CA ALA A 18 -40.09 -35.75 39.19
C ALA A 18 -41.18 -36.48 40.02
N GLY A 19 -41.28 -36.12 41.32
CA GLY A 19 -42.17 -36.72 42.33
C GLY A 19 -41.39 -37.58 43.35
N ALA A 20 -40.98 -37.17 44.57
CA ALA A 20 -41.53 -36.28 45.62
C ALA A 20 -42.51 -36.96 46.60
N TRP A 21 -42.76 -36.31 47.77
CA TRP A 21 -43.65 -36.69 48.90
C TRP A 21 -43.09 -37.61 50.02
N ALA A 22 -42.43 -37.00 51.03
CA ALA A 22 -42.84 -36.88 52.45
C ALA A 22 -43.58 -38.04 53.21
N PRO A 23 -43.63 -38.05 54.57
CA PRO A 23 -42.70 -37.56 55.62
C PRO A 23 -42.52 -38.55 56.82
N ARG A 24 -41.98 -38.05 57.96
CA ARG A 24 -42.11 -38.56 59.35
C ARG A 24 -41.35 -39.84 59.80
N ALA A 25 -40.32 -39.57 60.63
CA ALA A 25 -40.19 -40.01 62.03
C ALA A 25 -39.75 -41.44 62.43
N LEU A 26 -39.20 -41.48 63.65
CA LEU A 26 -39.05 -42.60 64.60
C LEU A 26 -37.91 -43.65 64.42
N LEU A 27 -36.96 -43.55 65.36
CA LEU A 27 -36.66 -44.53 66.43
C LEU A 27 -35.54 -45.59 66.27
N LEU A 28 -34.55 -45.46 67.18
CA LEU A 28 -33.82 -46.51 67.94
C LEU A 28 -32.83 -47.48 67.27
N VAL A 29 -31.91 -47.96 68.15
CA VAL A 29 -31.28 -49.30 68.16
C VAL A 29 -30.23 -49.63 67.09
N THR A 30 -28.98 -50.04 67.39
CA THR A 30 -27.99 -49.90 68.51
C THR A 30 -26.89 -50.95 68.31
N LEU A 31 -25.68 -50.75 68.88
CA LEU A 31 -24.69 -51.83 69.23
C LEU A 31 -24.03 -52.53 68.01
N LEU A 32 -22.78 -53.01 67.97
CA LEU A 32 -21.59 -53.15 68.86
C LEU A 32 -20.31 -53.10 67.94
N THR A 33 -19.03 -53.13 68.34
CA THR A 33 -18.35 -53.65 69.56
C THR A 33 -16.96 -53.00 69.75
N THR A 34 -16.58 -52.67 71.01
CA THR A 34 -15.25 -52.76 71.69
C THR A 34 -13.92 -52.84 70.89
N SER A 35 -12.79 -52.21 71.28
CA SER A 35 -12.23 -51.95 72.64
C SER A 35 -11.30 -50.70 72.61
N ALA A 36 -11.01 -49.89 73.65
CA ALA A 36 -10.91 -50.01 75.13
C ALA A 36 -9.60 -50.69 75.62
N VAL A 37 -8.86 -50.23 76.67
CA VAL A 37 -8.92 -49.03 77.56
C VAL A 37 -7.57 -48.24 77.40
N ILE A 38 -6.91 -47.42 78.24
CA ILE A 38 -6.88 -46.86 79.64
C ILE A 38 -6.21 -45.46 79.47
N ALA A 39 -6.49 -44.30 80.10
CA ALA A 39 -7.00 -43.83 81.42
C ALA A 39 -5.99 -43.92 82.60
N GLY A 40 -5.83 -42.91 83.50
CA GLY A 40 -6.42 -41.56 83.58
C GLY A 40 -6.28 -40.90 84.99
N ALA A 41 -6.57 -39.60 85.12
CA ALA A 41 -6.77 -38.82 86.37
C ALA A 41 -7.19 -37.36 86.01
N CYS A 42 -8.12 -36.64 86.65
CA CYS A 42 -9.19 -36.94 87.62
C CYS A 42 -10.41 -36.04 87.32
N SER A 43 -11.59 -36.32 87.88
CA SER A 43 -12.88 -35.75 87.42
C SER A 43 -13.75 -35.13 88.54
N GLY A 44 -14.59 -34.15 88.15
CA GLY A 44 -15.79 -33.72 88.89
C GLY A 44 -15.98 -32.19 88.95
N GLU A 45 -17.17 -31.61 88.75
CA GLU A 45 -18.42 -32.12 88.17
C GLU A 45 -19.30 -30.90 87.76
N ASN A 46 -20.22 -31.03 86.79
CA ASN A 46 -20.92 -29.89 86.17
C ASN A 46 -22.15 -29.38 86.95
N SER A 47 -22.44 -28.08 86.88
CA SER A 47 -23.73 -27.56 86.33
C SER A 47 -23.91 -26.02 86.42
N GLY A 48 -24.41 -25.41 85.34
CA GLY A 48 -25.35 -24.27 85.41
C GLY A 48 -24.81 -22.83 85.29
N ASP A 49 -24.44 -22.43 84.06
CA ASP A 49 -24.47 -21.02 83.60
C ASP A 49 -25.94 -20.50 83.49
N PRO A 50 -26.26 -19.18 83.30
CA PRO A 50 -25.59 -18.26 82.37
C PRO A 50 -25.34 -16.80 82.82
N GLY A 51 -24.25 -16.20 82.30
CA GLY A 51 -24.35 -14.93 81.55
C GLY A 51 -23.64 -13.67 82.09
N PRO A 52 -22.57 -13.18 81.42
CA PRO A 52 -21.96 -11.85 81.65
C PRO A 52 -22.49 -10.75 80.69
N GLN A 53 -22.15 -9.48 80.95
CA GLN A 53 -22.19 -8.38 79.96
C GLN A 53 -21.27 -7.21 80.33
N ASP A 54 -20.85 -6.43 79.32
CA ASP A 54 -19.57 -5.69 79.26
C ASP A 54 -19.56 -4.19 79.65
N GLY A 55 -18.33 -3.64 79.69
CA GLY A 55 -18.03 -2.27 79.24
C GLY A 55 -17.74 -1.22 80.32
N THR A 56 -17.02 -0.10 80.07
CA THR A 56 -16.22 0.40 78.92
C THR A 56 -15.34 1.59 79.42
N ALA A 57 -14.33 2.14 78.75
CA ALA A 57 -13.31 1.67 77.78
C ALA A 57 -12.31 2.83 77.50
N GLY A 58 -11.15 2.59 76.87
CA GLY A 58 -10.32 3.62 76.21
C GLY A 58 -8.82 3.65 76.56
N PRO A 59 -8.01 4.50 75.90
CA PRO A 59 -8.39 5.50 74.89
C PRO A 59 -7.75 5.30 73.51
N ASP A 60 -8.50 5.63 72.47
CA ASP A 60 -8.00 5.82 71.09
C ASP A 60 -8.73 7.04 70.48
N GLY A 61 -8.16 7.69 69.46
CA GLY A 61 -8.86 8.80 68.78
C GLY A 61 -8.00 9.80 68.00
N GLY A 62 -7.86 9.59 66.69
CA GLY A 62 -7.07 10.44 65.78
C GLY A 62 -7.64 10.73 64.38
N THR A 63 -8.78 10.16 64.00
CA THR A 63 -9.64 10.50 62.83
C THR A 63 -8.99 10.84 61.47
N SER A 64 -9.24 10.00 60.46
CA SER A 64 -10.01 10.45 59.27
C SER A 64 -10.71 9.27 58.57
N THR A 65 -11.76 9.55 57.80
CA THR A 65 -12.64 8.53 57.19
C THR A 65 -12.28 8.23 55.73
N GLY A 66 -12.03 6.96 55.39
CA GLY A 66 -11.82 6.53 54.01
C GLY A 66 -11.88 5.00 53.86
N THR A 67 -13.07 4.49 53.54
CA THR A 67 -13.40 3.10 53.13
C THR A 67 -12.23 2.13 52.91
N GLY A 68 -11.79 1.45 53.97
CA GLY A 68 -11.08 0.17 53.85
C GLY A 68 -12.09 -0.98 53.90
N MET A 69 -12.11 -1.81 52.84
CA MET A 69 -12.61 -3.17 52.95
C MET A 69 -11.46 -4.02 53.51
N GLY A 70 -11.62 -4.54 54.73
CA GLY A 70 -10.90 -5.76 55.11
C GLY A 70 -11.66 -6.94 54.50
N ASP A 71 -10.95 -7.94 54.00
CA ASP A 71 -11.56 -8.98 53.17
C ASP A 71 -12.56 -9.86 53.94
N PRO A 72 -13.71 -10.21 53.32
CA PRO A 72 -14.75 -11.01 53.96
C PRO A 72 -14.39 -12.50 53.96
N CYS A 73 -13.89 -13.00 55.08
CA CYS A 73 -13.62 -14.42 55.30
C CYS A 73 -14.91 -15.24 55.56
N ILE A 74 -14.80 -16.56 55.51
CA ILE A 74 -15.90 -17.51 55.73
C ILE A 74 -15.87 -18.00 57.18
N ASP A 75 -17.00 -17.98 57.90
CA ASP A 75 -17.07 -18.48 59.28
C ASP A 75 -16.50 -19.89 59.45
N GLY A 76 -15.52 -20.03 60.34
CA GLY A 76 -14.77 -21.27 60.57
C GLY A 76 -13.52 -21.46 59.70
N GLU A 77 -13.21 -20.52 58.80
CA GLU A 77 -11.94 -20.43 58.09
C GLU A 77 -10.79 -20.16 59.08
N GLU A 78 -9.69 -20.89 58.91
CA GLU A 78 -8.48 -20.78 59.74
C GLU A 78 -7.34 -20.27 58.87
N LEU A 79 -6.74 -19.15 59.28
CA LEU A 79 -5.60 -18.55 58.59
C LEU A 79 -4.39 -18.53 59.54
N GLU A 80 -3.22 -18.97 59.08
CA GLU A 80 -1.99 -18.94 59.87
C GLU A 80 -1.56 -17.49 60.18
N CYS A 81 -0.93 -17.28 61.33
CA CYS A 81 -0.54 -15.95 61.77
C CYS A 81 0.71 -15.98 62.64
N HIS A 82 1.54 -14.97 62.41
CA HIS A 82 2.87 -14.83 62.99
C HIS A 82 3.05 -13.39 63.49
N ILE A 83 3.25 -13.19 64.80
CA ILE A 83 3.35 -11.83 65.39
C ILE A 83 4.62 -11.71 66.22
N THR A 84 5.37 -10.61 66.05
CA THR A 84 6.52 -10.29 66.91
C THR A 84 6.05 -9.75 68.26
N VAL A 85 6.24 -10.53 69.33
CA VAL A 85 5.85 -10.19 70.72
C VAL A 85 6.97 -9.42 71.45
N GLY A 86 8.21 -9.57 71.01
CA GLY A 86 9.35 -8.77 71.49
C GLY A 86 10.69 -9.22 70.93
N GLU A 87 11.74 -8.42 71.15
CA GLU A 87 13.13 -8.74 70.80
C GLU A 87 14.05 -8.50 72.02
N HIS A 88 15.05 -9.36 72.21
CA HIS A 88 16.15 -9.16 73.16
C HIS A 88 17.47 -9.73 72.60
N GLU A 89 18.52 -8.91 72.49
CA GLU A 89 19.86 -9.32 72.02
C GLU A 89 19.87 -10.14 70.72
N GLY A 90 19.01 -9.79 69.76
CA GLY A 90 18.90 -10.51 68.48
C GLY A 90 18.16 -11.85 68.59
N VAL A 91 17.39 -12.07 69.65
CA VAL A 91 16.39 -13.16 69.77
C VAL A 91 15.00 -12.54 69.76
N LEU A 92 14.17 -12.98 68.81
CA LEU A 92 12.76 -12.63 68.67
C LEU A 92 11.91 -13.63 69.48
N THR A 93 10.95 -13.11 70.24
CA THR A 93 9.83 -13.89 70.75
C THR A 93 8.66 -13.71 69.78
N CYS A 94 8.25 -14.80 69.15
CA CYS A 94 7.18 -14.83 68.16
C CYS A 94 5.94 -15.51 68.74
N LEU A 95 4.75 -15.07 68.33
CA LEU A 95 3.50 -15.79 68.53
C LEU A 95 3.14 -16.43 67.19
N ASP A 96 3.25 -17.76 67.13
CA ASP A 96 3.00 -18.58 65.95
C ASP A 96 1.71 -19.37 66.18
N GLY A 97 0.70 -19.16 65.33
CA GLY A 97 -0.65 -19.68 65.55
C GLY A 97 -1.59 -19.50 64.37
N ILE A 98 -2.89 -19.45 64.69
CA ILE A 98 -3.97 -19.26 63.72
C ILE A 98 -4.95 -18.17 64.19
N ARG A 99 -5.54 -17.45 63.24
CA ARG A 99 -6.72 -16.60 63.47
C ARG A 99 -7.93 -17.23 62.82
N ARG A 100 -9.03 -17.32 63.57
CA ARG A 100 -10.30 -17.94 63.15
C ARG A 100 -11.25 -16.86 62.65
N CYS A 101 -11.97 -17.13 61.58
CA CYS A 101 -13.03 -16.26 61.09
C CYS A 101 -14.34 -16.50 61.86
N GLU A 102 -14.91 -15.46 62.46
CA GLU A 102 -16.21 -15.45 63.14
C GLU A 102 -17.00 -14.17 62.75
N ASP A 103 -18.30 -14.29 62.50
CA ASP A 103 -19.16 -13.21 61.96
C ASP A 103 -18.56 -12.52 60.71
N GLY A 104 -17.89 -13.29 59.85
CA GLY A 104 -17.21 -12.82 58.64
C GLY A 104 -15.97 -11.96 58.89
N ARG A 105 -15.30 -12.11 60.03
CA ARG A 105 -14.04 -11.41 60.37
C ARG A 105 -13.05 -12.33 61.09
N TYR A 106 -11.78 -12.26 60.70
CA TYR A 106 -10.72 -12.96 61.42
C TYR A 106 -10.43 -12.30 62.78
N GLY A 107 -10.49 -13.10 63.85
CA GLY A 107 -10.13 -12.70 65.20
C GLY A 107 -8.64 -12.44 65.43
N SER A 108 -8.25 -12.35 66.70
CA SER A 108 -6.85 -12.29 67.13
C SER A 108 -6.10 -13.58 66.80
N CYS A 109 -4.77 -13.47 66.65
CA CYS A 109 -3.90 -14.63 66.51
C CYS A 109 -3.85 -15.44 67.81
N GLU A 110 -4.28 -16.69 67.78
CA GLU A 110 -4.20 -17.64 68.89
C GLU A 110 -3.15 -18.70 68.59
N GLY A 111 -2.12 -18.80 69.43
CA GLY A 111 -0.91 -19.55 69.10
C GLY A 111 0.01 -19.85 70.27
N SER A 112 1.16 -20.43 69.93
CA SER A 112 2.25 -20.71 70.87
C SER A 112 3.33 -19.64 70.78
N MET A 113 3.95 -19.30 71.92
CA MET A 113 5.13 -18.43 71.91
C MET A 113 6.38 -19.25 71.58
N THR A 114 7.04 -18.92 70.48
CA THR A 114 8.36 -19.46 70.10
C THR A 114 9.44 -18.42 70.32
N MET A 115 10.71 -18.86 70.32
CA MET A 115 11.88 -17.98 70.34
C MET A 115 12.82 -18.39 69.20
N ARG A 116 13.18 -17.43 68.35
CA ARG A 116 14.06 -17.61 67.19
C ARG A 116 15.08 -16.48 67.12
N ARG A 117 16.19 -16.65 66.40
CA ARG A 117 17.11 -15.51 66.20
C ARG A 117 16.53 -14.53 65.18
N SER A 118 16.80 -13.26 65.37
CA SER A 118 16.55 -12.22 64.37
C SER A 118 17.48 -12.45 63.18
N PRO A 119 16.97 -12.55 61.93
CA PRO A 119 17.83 -12.66 60.75
C PRO A 119 18.70 -11.39 60.56
N PHE A 120 18.26 -10.24 61.09
CA PHE A 120 19.00 -8.98 61.09
C PHE A 120 20.05 -8.85 62.21
N GLY A 121 20.28 -9.92 62.99
CA GLY A 121 21.20 -9.92 64.13
C GLY A 121 20.69 -9.11 65.33
N ALA A 122 21.59 -8.74 66.23
CA ALA A 122 21.29 -7.92 67.40
C ALA A 122 21.45 -6.42 67.08
N ALA A 123 20.45 -5.61 67.47
CA ALA A 123 20.50 -4.16 67.28
C ALA A 123 21.78 -3.52 67.87
N PRO A 124 22.49 -2.64 67.14
CA PRO A 124 23.76 -2.06 67.61
C PRO A 124 23.63 -1.28 68.94
N PRO A 125 24.58 -1.41 69.88
CA PRO A 125 24.49 -0.84 71.23
C PRO A 125 24.75 0.67 71.31
N GLY A 126 23.89 1.46 70.66
CA GLY A 126 23.51 2.83 71.03
C GLY A 126 24.52 3.98 70.88
N THR A 127 24.11 5.04 70.17
CA THR A 127 24.01 6.44 70.67
C THR A 127 23.68 7.41 69.50
N GLY A 128 22.68 8.27 69.69
CA GLY A 128 22.55 9.60 69.04
C GLY A 128 22.61 9.75 67.52
N GLU A 129 21.47 10.11 66.91
CA GLU A 129 21.36 10.97 65.72
C GLU A 129 21.89 10.47 64.35
N SER A 130 21.39 9.31 63.89
CA SER A 130 20.99 9.13 62.47
C SER A 130 19.88 8.07 62.34
N GLY A 131 19.05 8.14 61.29
CA GLY A 131 17.85 7.30 61.13
C GLY A 131 18.15 5.79 60.91
N TYR A 132 17.21 4.88 61.09
CA TYR A 132 15.75 5.03 61.29
C TYR A 132 15.26 4.29 62.56
N PRO A 133 14.14 4.71 63.18
CA PRO A 133 13.44 3.89 64.16
C PRO A 133 12.74 2.71 63.47
N ARG A 134 13.19 1.48 63.70
CA ARG A 134 12.37 0.29 63.40
C ARG A 134 11.14 0.30 64.33
N PRO A 135 9.90 0.20 63.82
CA PRO A 135 8.71 0.24 64.66
C PRO A 135 8.58 -1.03 65.51
N LEU A 136 8.71 -0.90 66.83
CA LEU A 136 8.45 -1.96 67.82
C LEU A 136 6.95 -2.09 68.13
N ALA A 137 6.11 -1.97 67.10
CA ALA A 137 4.65 -1.96 67.22
C ALA A 137 4.03 -2.76 66.08
N ASN A 138 3.32 -3.81 66.44
CA ASN A 138 2.43 -4.65 65.62
C ASN A 138 2.72 -4.64 64.10
N SER A 139 3.50 -5.60 63.62
CA SER A 139 3.22 -6.15 62.30
C SER A 139 1.78 -6.66 62.32
N GLU A 140 0.94 -6.20 61.40
CA GLU A 140 -0.41 -6.76 61.22
C GLU A 140 -0.28 -8.23 60.79
N ALA A 141 -1.31 -9.04 61.08
CA ALA A 141 -1.29 -10.44 60.70
C ALA A 141 -1.29 -10.56 59.16
N SER A 142 -0.63 -11.58 58.62
CA SER A 142 -0.64 -11.90 57.20
C SER A 142 -2.08 -12.15 56.74
N ASP A 143 -2.67 -11.22 55.96
CA ASP A 143 -4.03 -11.32 55.42
C ASP A 143 -4.08 -12.23 54.18
N GLY A 144 -3.45 -13.41 54.26
CA GLY A 144 -3.53 -14.47 53.24
C GLY A 144 -2.81 -14.22 51.91
N GLY A 145 -2.12 -13.08 51.75
CA GLY A 145 -1.33 -12.78 50.56
C GLY A 145 -0.27 -11.69 50.79
N LEU A 146 0.86 -11.84 50.08
CA LEU A 146 1.99 -10.89 50.01
C LEU A 146 2.67 -10.54 51.34
N CYS A 147 3.63 -11.39 51.71
CA CYS A 147 4.64 -11.12 52.73
C CYS A 147 5.45 -9.83 52.46
N ALA A 148 5.30 -8.80 53.30
CA ALA A 148 6.12 -7.59 53.22
C ALA A 148 7.43 -7.70 54.04
N THR A 149 7.34 -7.73 55.39
CA THR A 149 8.53 -7.68 56.27
C THR A 149 8.27 -8.33 57.66
N ASN A 150 7.80 -9.58 57.73
CA ASN A 150 7.46 -10.22 59.02
C ASN A 150 8.57 -11.18 59.51
N PRO A 151 9.44 -10.79 60.45
CA PRO A 151 10.55 -11.65 60.89
C PRO A 151 10.12 -12.82 61.81
N CYS A 152 8.83 -12.88 62.17
CA CYS A 152 8.23 -14.01 62.86
C CYS A 152 7.50 -14.98 61.93
N ASP A 153 7.37 -14.67 60.64
CA ASP A 153 6.87 -15.60 59.64
C ASP A 153 8.08 -16.21 58.91
N PRO A 154 8.27 -17.55 58.92
CA PRO A 154 9.40 -18.17 58.24
C PRO A 154 9.34 -18.02 56.71
N THR A 155 8.18 -17.70 56.14
CA THR A 155 7.98 -17.48 54.70
C THR A 155 8.19 -16.02 54.27
N CYS A 156 8.11 -15.06 55.19
CA CYS A 156 8.18 -13.62 54.86
C CYS A 156 9.60 -13.02 54.98
N GLN A 157 10.57 -13.54 54.22
CA GLN A 157 11.90 -12.94 54.10
C GLN A 157 12.02 -12.11 52.81
N SER A 158 12.57 -10.89 52.94
CA SER A 158 12.81 -9.96 51.84
C SER A 158 14.30 -9.93 51.50
N PHE A 159 14.65 -10.10 50.23
CA PHE A 159 16.04 -10.16 49.76
C PHE A 159 16.51 -8.80 49.24
N GLU A 160 17.75 -8.41 49.54
CA GLU A 160 18.42 -7.31 48.83
C GLU A 160 19.10 -7.92 47.60
N GLU A 161 18.47 -7.81 46.43
CA GLU A 161 19.13 -8.08 45.16
C GLU A 161 20.20 -7.00 44.90
N THR A 162 21.37 -7.40 44.40
CA THR A 162 22.44 -6.49 43.96
C THR A 162 23.39 -7.27 43.06
N PRO A 163 23.51 -6.95 41.76
CA PRO A 163 22.93 -5.80 41.05
C PRO A 163 21.41 -5.91 40.82
N ASP A 164 20.76 -4.78 40.53
CA ASP A 164 19.41 -4.78 39.94
C ASP A 164 19.49 -5.32 38.49
N GLY A 165 18.69 -6.33 38.16
CA GLY A 165 18.60 -6.91 36.81
C GLY A 165 18.00 -5.95 35.79
N GLY A 166 18.83 -5.20 35.06
CA GLY A 166 18.37 -4.31 34.00
C GLY A 166 17.83 -5.07 32.77
N PRO A 167 16.83 -4.54 32.04
CA PRO A 167 16.22 -5.24 30.91
C PRO A 167 17.20 -5.50 29.77
N ILE A 168 17.13 -6.70 29.19
CA ILE A 168 18.08 -7.22 28.18
C ILE A 168 17.35 -7.44 26.84
N ASP A 169 17.92 -6.96 25.73
CA ASP A 169 17.26 -6.96 24.40
C ASP A 169 18.22 -7.39 23.28
N LEU A 170 17.77 -8.31 22.41
CA LEU A 170 18.35 -8.53 21.07
C LEU A 170 17.99 -7.38 20.12
N SER A 171 18.40 -6.16 20.48
CA SER A 171 18.28 -5.00 19.61
C SER A 171 19.30 -5.07 18.46
N SER A 172 18.81 -4.92 17.23
CA SER A 172 19.69 -4.60 16.11
C SER A 172 20.20 -3.17 16.25
N THR A 173 21.23 -2.77 15.49
CA THR A 173 21.63 -1.35 15.41
C THR A 173 20.62 -0.47 14.65
N GLY A 174 19.55 -1.05 14.11
CA GLY A 174 18.35 -0.35 13.64
C GLY A 174 17.24 -0.33 14.70
N THR A 175 16.51 0.78 14.76
CA THR A 175 15.34 0.99 15.63
C THR A 175 14.24 -0.03 15.38
N THR A 176 13.71 -0.61 16.45
CA THR A 176 12.47 -1.40 16.46
C THR A 176 11.27 -0.46 16.54
N TYR A 177 10.15 -0.86 15.91
CA TYR A 177 8.91 -0.08 15.87
C TYR A 177 7.76 -0.89 16.46
N THR A 178 6.84 -0.22 17.15
CA THR A 178 5.70 -0.84 17.85
C THR A 178 4.48 -1.08 16.95
N TRP A 179 4.61 -0.80 15.65
CA TRP A 179 3.59 -0.99 14.63
C TRP A 179 4.10 -1.89 13.49
N SER A 180 3.17 -2.40 12.69
CA SER A 180 3.46 -3.28 11.54
C SER A 180 2.58 -2.93 10.34
N VAL A 181 3.06 -3.26 9.15
CA VAL A 181 2.46 -2.93 7.85
C VAL A 181 2.67 -4.08 6.87
N GLY A 182 1.82 -4.22 5.85
CA GLY A 182 2.05 -5.17 4.75
C GLY A 182 2.90 -4.58 3.62
N ASP A 183 3.54 -5.43 2.80
CA ASP A 183 4.20 -4.95 1.57
C ASP A 183 3.16 -4.64 0.48
N ILE A 184 3.16 -3.40 0.00
CA ILE A 184 2.31 -2.97 -1.13
C ILE A 184 2.60 -3.76 -2.42
N ASN A 185 3.82 -4.30 -2.57
CA ASN A 185 4.25 -5.05 -3.73
C ASN A 185 3.80 -6.54 -3.70
N GLU A 186 3.47 -7.07 -2.51
CA GLU A 186 2.81 -8.36 -2.33
C GLU A 186 1.31 -8.31 -2.67
N LEU A 187 0.69 -7.12 -2.61
CA LEU A 187 -0.72 -6.98 -2.98
C LEU A 187 -0.95 -7.39 -4.45
N PRO A 188 -2.13 -7.94 -4.78
CA PRO A 188 -2.55 -8.12 -6.16
C PRO A 188 -2.50 -6.79 -6.91
N GLU A 189 -1.93 -6.76 -8.12
CA GLU A 189 -1.78 -5.53 -8.89
C GLU A 189 -3.11 -4.75 -9.10
N PRO A 190 -4.27 -5.40 -9.33
CA PRO A 190 -5.55 -4.70 -9.40
C PRO A 190 -6.01 -4.04 -8.08
N VAL A 191 -5.35 -4.34 -6.95
CA VAL A 191 -5.59 -3.72 -5.64
C VAL A 191 -4.64 -2.55 -5.44
N SER A 192 -3.32 -2.74 -5.60
CA SER A 192 -2.36 -1.63 -5.43
C SER A 192 -2.60 -0.52 -6.46
N ARG A 193 -2.95 -0.83 -7.72
CA ARG A 193 -3.33 0.17 -8.74
C ARG A 193 -4.60 0.99 -8.43
N GLN A 194 -5.42 0.61 -7.45
CA GLN A 194 -6.58 1.43 -7.05
C GLN A 194 -6.21 2.60 -6.14
N GLY A 195 -5.00 2.59 -5.57
CA GLY A 195 -4.49 3.67 -4.72
C GLY A 195 -3.09 4.21 -5.10
N SER A 196 -2.28 3.44 -5.83
CA SER A 196 -0.97 3.89 -6.34
C SER A 196 -1.02 3.97 -7.86
N HIS A 197 -1.05 5.18 -8.40
CA HIS A 197 -1.14 5.48 -9.83
C HIS A 197 0.11 6.26 -10.27
N GLN A 198 0.88 5.69 -11.20
CA GLN A 198 2.13 6.29 -11.68
C GLN A 198 2.07 6.52 -13.21
N PRO A 199 2.52 7.69 -13.71
CA PRO A 199 3.11 8.78 -12.95
C PRO A 199 2.07 9.62 -12.19
N CYS A 200 2.25 9.79 -10.88
CA CYS A 200 1.37 10.59 -10.03
C CYS A 200 1.48 12.08 -10.39
N THR A 201 0.36 12.83 -10.41
CA THR A 201 0.40 14.29 -10.63
C THR A 201 0.10 15.10 -9.36
N THR A 202 -0.42 14.45 -8.31
CA THR A 202 -0.68 14.98 -6.96
C THR A 202 -0.68 13.83 -5.94
N SER A 203 -0.74 14.14 -4.64
CA SER A 203 -0.79 13.18 -3.53
C SER A 203 -1.95 12.17 -3.58
N GLU A 204 -3.09 12.51 -4.21
CA GLU A 204 -4.23 11.59 -4.41
C GLU A 204 -3.90 10.32 -5.17
N ASP A 205 -2.88 10.34 -6.03
CA ASP A 205 -2.45 9.17 -6.78
C ASP A 205 -1.57 8.22 -5.94
N CYS A 206 -1.28 8.54 -4.67
CA CYS A 206 -0.35 7.83 -3.80
C CYS A 206 -0.96 7.54 -2.41
N GLN A 207 -1.91 6.61 -2.38
CA GLN A 207 -2.48 6.03 -1.16
C GLN A 207 -1.50 5.03 -0.50
N PHE A 208 -1.93 4.32 0.56
CA PHE A 208 -1.13 3.30 1.27
C PHE A 208 0.10 3.85 2.02
N ASP A 209 -0.03 5.00 2.68
CA ASP A 209 1.07 5.73 3.37
C ASP A 209 2.23 6.10 2.43
N GLN A 210 1.85 6.65 1.27
CA GLN A 210 2.76 7.16 0.25
C GLN A 210 2.60 8.68 0.06
N TYR A 211 3.59 9.28 -0.59
CA TYR A 211 3.55 10.64 -1.13
C TYR A 211 3.97 10.64 -2.61
N CYS A 212 3.58 11.68 -3.35
CA CYS A 212 3.95 11.84 -4.75
C CYS A 212 5.30 12.55 -4.89
N ASP A 213 6.38 11.78 -5.05
CA ASP A 213 7.71 12.33 -5.29
C ASP A 213 7.79 12.98 -6.67
N ASN A 214 8.27 14.22 -6.70
CA ASN A 214 8.50 15.00 -7.92
C ASN A 214 7.30 14.96 -8.89
N PRO A 215 6.12 15.53 -8.51
CA PRO A 215 4.87 15.30 -9.21
C PRO A 215 4.93 15.55 -10.72
N ALA A 216 4.35 14.63 -11.49
CA ALA A 216 4.42 14.67 -12.95
C ALA A 216 3.57 15.79 -13.53
N ARG A 217 4.20 16.58 -14.41
CA ARG A 217 3.65 17.88 -14.82
C ARG A 217 2.57 17.78 -15.91
N GLY A 218 2.34 16.56 -16.41
CA GLY A 218 1.33 16.23 -17.42
C GLY A 218 1.68 16.72 -18.83
N THR A 219 0.77 16.53 -19.78
CA THR A 219 0.95 16.91 -21.20
C THR A 219 0.62 18.39 -21.46
N CYS A 220 0.91 19.25 -20.48
CA CYS A 220 0.54 20.66 -20.51
C CYS A 220 1.36 21.47 -21.52
N ALA A 221 0.71 22.47 -22.14
CA ALA A 221 1.30 23.30 -23.21
C ALA A 221 2.54 24.10 -22.77
N HIS A 222 2.68 24.31 -21.45
CA HIS A 222 3.93 24.60 -20.76
C HIS A 222 3.82 24.09 -19.32
N ASP A 223 4.91 24.21 -18.57
CA ASP A 223 4.98 23.84 -17.16
C ASP A 223 3.99 24.64 -16.29
N MET A 224 3.32 23.99 -15.34
CA MET A 224 2.43 24.61 -14.34
C MET A 224 3.17 25.51 -13.34
N CYS A 225 4.49 25.37 -13.21
CA CYS A 225 5.35 26.25 -12.44
C CYS A 225 5.76 27.51 -13.21
N ALA A 226 5.55 27.54 -14.53
CA ALA A 226 5.85 28.70 -15.37
C ALA A 226 4.60 29.56 -15.61
N SER A 227 4.69 30.87 -15.35
CA SER A 227 3.65 31.81 -15.80
C SER A 227 3.66 31.95 -17.34
N GLY A 228 2.48 31.96 -17.97
CA GLY A 228 2.35 31.90 -19.43
C GLY A 228 0.91 32.08 -19.95
N PRO A 229 0.62 31.58 -21.16
CA PRO A 229 -0.74 31.36 -21.65
C PRO A 229 -1.61 30.57 -20.65
N SER A 230 -2.91 30.50 -20.86
CA SER A 230 -3.75 29.58 -20.08
C SER A 230 -3.40 28.12 -20.37
N LEU A 231 -3.32 27.29 -19.33
CA LEU A 231 -3.24 25.84 -19.49
C LEU A 231 -4.61 25.23 -19.82
N LEU A 232 -4.57 24.03 -20.40
CA LEU A 232 -5.73 23.21 -20.72
C LEU A 232 -6.27 22.59 -19.42
N SER A 233 -7.56 22.72 -19.13
CA SER A 233 -8.12 22.26 -17.85
C SER A 233 -8.12 20.74 -17.61
N THR A 234 -7.52 19.97 -18.53
CA THR A 234 -7.43 18.50 -18.49
C THR A 234 -6.01 17.98 -18.76
N CYS A 235 -4.97 18.82 -18.84
CA CYS A 235 -3.60 18.35 -19.17
C CYS A 235 -2.85 17.70 -17.99
N SER A 236 -3.30 17.90 -16.76
CA SER A 236 -2.90 17.13 -15.58
C SER A 236 -4.00 17.18 -14.50
N GLY A 237 -3.96 16.24 -13.55
CA GLY A 237 -4.84 16.26 -12.39
C GLY A 237 -4.62 17.52 -11.53
N CYS A 238 -3.36 17.88 -11.31
CA CYS A 238 -2.98 19.15 -10.67
C CYS A 238 -3.63 20.37 -11.35
N VAL A 239 -3.45 20.54 -12.67
CA VAL A 239 -4.01 21.69 -13.40
C VAL A 239 -5.54 21.69 -13.28
N SER A 240 -6.18 20.52 -13.32
CA SER A 240 -7.63 20.40 -13.10
C SER A 240 -8.06 20.99 -11.75
N LYS A 241 -7.31 20.74 -10.66
CA LYS A 241 -7.56 21.38 -9.34
C LYS A 241 -7.40 22.90 -9.40
N VAL A 242 -6.31 23.40 -9.99
CA VAL A 242 -6.04 24.85 -10.10
C VAL A 242 -7.14 25.55 -10.91
N CYS A 243 -7.64 24.94 -11.99
CA CYS A 243 -8.76 25.46 -12.78
C CYS A 243 -10.08 25.47 -11.99
N ASN A 244 -10.30 24.49 -11.11
CA ASN A 244 -11.49 24.44 -10.24
C ASN A 244 -11.42 25.49 -9.12
N ALA A 245 -10.24 25.70 -8.52
CA ALA A 245 -10.01 26.72 -7.50
C ALA A 245 -9.99 28.15 -8.08
N ASN A 246 -9.44 28.33 -9.28
CA ASN A 246 -9.43 29.59 -10.00
C ASN A 246 -9.60 29.40 -11.54
N PRO A 247 -10.85 29.51 -12.04
CA PRO A 247 -11.15 29.40 -13.46
C PRO A 247 -10.41 30.39 -14.39
N THR A 248 -9.85 31.50 -13.88
CA THR A 248 -9.11 32.45 -14.75
C THR A 248 -7.72 31.96 -15.14
N CYS A 249 -7.23 30.88 -14.55
CA CYS A 249 -5.94 30.26 -14.89
C CYS A 249 -5.97 29.50 -16.23
N CYS A 250 -7.16 29.06 -16.68
CA CYS A 250 -7.27 27.99 -17.66
C CYS A 250 -8.25 28.30 -18.80
N THR A 251 -7.97 27.76 -19.98
CA THR A 251 -9.01 27.52 -20.98
C THR A 251 -9.79 26.29 -20.55
N GLN A 252 -11.05 26.48 -20.13
CA GLN A 252 -11.98 25.36 -19.96
C GLN A 252 -12.29 24.78 -21.34
N THR A 253 -11.91 23.52 -21.58
CA THR A 253 -11.99 22.90 -22.91
C THR A 253 -12.98 21.75 -23.03
N LEU A 254 -13.67 21.41 -21.93
CA LEU A 254 -14.91 20.64 -22.00
C LEU A 254 -16.08 21.56 -22.38
N ILE A 255 -16.08 21.95 -23.66
CA ILE A 255 -17.32 21.96 -24.43
C ILE A 255 -17.73 20.48 -24.49
N PRO A 256 -18.87 20.07 -23.90
CA PRO A 256 -19.33 18.70 -24.03
C PRO A 256 -19.53 18.33 -25.50
N ALA A 257 -19.31 17.07 -25.88
CA ALA A 257 -19.34 16.64 -27.28
C ALA A 257 -20.66 16.95 -28.02
N ASP A 258 -21.76 17.12 -27.29
CA ASP A 258 -23.08 17.46 -27.83
C ASP A 258 -23.37 18.97 -27.91
N CYS A 259 -22.52 19.86 -27.36
CA CYS A 259 -22.65 21.31 -27.46
C CYS A 259 -21.88 21.86 -28.68
N GLY A 260 -22.46 22.82 -29.40
CA GLY A 260 -21.90 23.31 -30.67
C GLY A 260 -20.62 24.15 -30.57
N HIS A 261 -20.42 24.87 -29.46
CA HIS A 261 -19.22 25.66 -29.15
C HIS A 261 -19.25 26.12 -27.67
N ASP A 262 -18.21 26.82 -27.21
CA ASP A 262 -18.15 27.38 -25.84
C ASP A 262 -19.14 28.55 -25.62
N ALA A 263 -19.64 28.67 -24.38
CA ALA A 263 -20.61 29.66 -23.96
C ALA A 263 -20.11 31.12 -24.07
N CYS A 264 -18.81 31.37 -23.93
CA CYS A 264 -18.20 32.69 -24.06
C CYS A 264 -17.83 33.05 -25.52
N GLN A 265 -17.93 32.12 -26.47
CA GLN A 265 -17.69 32.39 -27.89
C GLN A 265 -18.95 32.89 -28.59
N VAL A 266 -18.82 33.94 -29.42
CA VAL A 266 -19.90 34.42 -30.30
C VAL A 266 -19.85 33.63 -31.62
N ALA A 267 -20.87 32.81 -31.89
CA ALA A 267 -20.95 32.03 -33.12
C ALA A 267 -21.64 32.79 -34.26
N ALA A 268 -21.07 32.67 -35.47
CA ALA A 268 -21.59 33.32 -36.68
C ALA A 268 -22.60 32.43 -37.41
N GLY A 269 -23.80 32.27 -36.87
CA GLY A 269 -24.85 31.48 -37.50
C GLY A 269 -26.03 31.17 -36.59
N ALA A 270 -26.71 30.05 -36.87
CA ALA A 270 -27.67 29.46 -35.93
C ALA A 270 -26.93 28.93 -34.70
N ALA A 271 -27.63 28.90 -33.56
CA ALA A 271 -27.15 28.30 -32.31
C ALA A 271 -27.23 26.76 -32.34
N THR A 272 -26.81 26.15 -33.44
CA THR A 272 -26.89 24.70 -33.69
C THR A 272 -26.19 23.93 -32.57
N HIS A 273 -26.84 22.90 -32.03
CA HIS A 273 -26.36 22.10 -30.90
C HIS A 273 -26.25 22.83 -29.56
N MET A 274 -26.57 24.13 -29.48
CA MET A 274 -26.72 24.84 -28.21
C MET A 274 -28.11 24.54 -27.67
N THR A 275 -28.22 23.46 -26.88
CA THR A 275 -29.50 22.95 -26.36
C THR A 275 -29.47 22.82 -24.83
N PRO A 276 -30.63 22.84 -24.15
CA PRO A 276 -30.70 22.57 -22.70
C PRO A 276 -30.20 21.19 -22.28
N THR A 277 -29.97 20.29 -23.25
CA THR A 277 -29.54 18.90 -23.06
C THR A 277 -28.13 18.64 -23.58
N CYS A 278 -27.38 19.65 -24.04
CA CYS A 278 -26.07 19.42 -24.65
C CYS A 278 -24.95 19.04 -23.66
N GLY A 279 -25.24 18.96 -22.36
CA GLY A 279 -24.31 18.48 -21.32
C GLY A 279 -23.72 19.56 -20.42
N ASP A 280 -23.84 20.85 -20.77
CA ASP A 280 -23.39 21.96 -19.92
C ASP A 280 -24.57 22.64 -19.19
N PRO A 281 -24.65 22.58 -17.85
CA PRO A 281 -25.65 23.31 -17.05
C PRO A 281 -25.66 24.82 -17.27
N CYS A 282 -24.53 25.43 -17.65
CA CYS A 282 -24.47 26.84 -18.04
C CYS A 282 -25.34 27.13 -19.26
N ILE A 283 -25.27 26.28 -20.29
CA ILE A 283 -26.07 26.40 -21.50
C ILE A 283 -27.55 26.19 -21.17
N ALA A 284 -27.89 25.19 -20.34
CA ALA A 284 -29.26 24.96 -19.88
C ALA A 284 -29.87 26.19 -19.17
N ASN A 285 -29.11 26.83 -18.27
CA ASN A 285 -29.56 28.05 -17.59
C ASN A 285 -29.70 29.23 -18.57
N ILE A 286 -28.79 29.40 -19.53
CA ILE A 286 -28.88 30.45 -20.55
C ILE A 286 -30.10 30.22 -21.47
N CYS A 287 -30.38 28.97 -21.88
CA CYS A 287 -31.57 28.65 -22.67
C CYS A 287 -32.87 28.94 -21.89
N ALA A 288 -32.89 28.68 -20.58
CA ALA A 288 -34.03 29.00 -19.72
C ALA A 288 -34.23 30.51 -19.54
N ALA A 289 -33.13 31.28 -19.39
CA ALA A 289 -33.17 32.73 -19.25
C ALA A 289 -33.50 33.45 -20.57
N ASN A 290 -33.05 32.93 -21.71
CA ASN A 290 -33.33 33.46 -23.04
C ASN A 290 -33.37 32.35 -24.11
N PRO A 291 -34.56 31.79 -24.42
CA PRO A 291 -34.70 30.71 -25.40
C PRO A 291 -34.20 31.03 -26.82
N ARG A 292 -33.99 32.32 -27.17
CA ARG A 292 -33.43 32.70 -28.48
C ARG A 292 -31.93 32.47 -28.60
N CYS A 293 -31.23 32.22 -27.51
CA CYS A 293 -29.83 31.84 -27.54
C CYS A 293 -29.61 30.40 -28.02
N CYS A 294 -30.66 29.56 -28.04
CA CYS A 294 -30.55 28.11 -28.23
C CYS A 294 -31.37 27.62 -29.43
N ASP A 295 -31.27 26.34 -29.79
CA ASP A 295 -32.07 25.76 -30.86
C ASP A 295 -33.58 25.77 -30.53
N ILE A 296 -34.36 26.51 -31.33
CA ILE A 296 -35.78 26.82 -31.05
C ILE A 296 -36.68 25.73 -31.63
N THR A 297 -37.09 24.79 -30.79
CA THR A 297 -38.06 23.74 -31.13
C THR A 297 -39.45 24.02 -30.55
N CYS A 298 -40.49 23.38 -31.11
CA CYS A 298 -41.87 23.56 -30.70
C CYS A 298 -42.69 22.27 -30.80
N THR A 299 -43.59 22.04 -29.84
CA THR A 299 -44.66 21.03 -29.90
C THR A 299 -45.97 21.59 -30.46
N ASP A 300 -46.17 22.89 -30.31
CA ASP A 300 -47.36 23.64 -30.75
C ASP A 300 -47.01 25.12 -30.97
N SER A 301 -47.95 25.88 -31.55
CA SER A 301 -47.71 27.28 -31.91
C SER A 301 -47.58 28.24 -30.72
N THR A 302 -48.08 27.91 -29.52
CA THR A 302 -48.01 28.84 -28.38
C THR A 302 -46.56 29.09 -27.93
N ILE A 303 -45.71 28.05 -28.04
CA ILE A 303 -44.26 28.16 -27.85
C ILE A 303 -43.64 29.14 -28.86
N CYS A 304 -44.07 29.07 -30.12
CA CYS A 304 -43.59 30.01 -31.15
C CYS A 304 -44.10 31.44 -30.93
N GLU A 305 -45.35 31.62 -30.48
CA GLU A 305 -45.87 32.94 -30.15
C GLU A 305 -45.17 33.57 -28.93
N ALA A 306 -44.75 32.74 -27.96
CA ALA A 306 -43.96 33.19 -26.80
C ALA A 306 -42.50 33.51 -27.17
N VAL A 307 -41.81 32.63 -27.92
CA VAL A 307 -40.37 32.76 -28.20
C VAL A 307 -40.09 33.67 -29.40
N ILE A 308 -40.82 33.52 -30.52
CA ILE A 308 -40.61 34.31 -31.74
C ILE A 308 -41.51 35.56 -31.73
N GLY A 309 -42.79 35.41 -31.40
CA GLY A 309 -43.75 36.50 -31.24
C GLY A 309 -45.13 36.21 -31.85
N PRO A 310 -46.18 37.00 -31.55
CA PRO A 310 -47.55 36.74 -31.97
C PRO A 310 -47.71 36.52 -33.48
N GLY A 311 -48.52 35.53 -33.87
CA GLY A 311 -48.68 35.13 -35.27
C GLY A 311 -47.56 34.25 -35.84
N SER A 312 -46.58 33.85 -35.01
CA SER A 312 -45.62 32.78 -35.34
C SER A 312 -46.25 31.42 -35.07
N VAL A 313 -45.96 30.42 -35.90
CA VAL A 313 -46.62 29.10 -35.81
C VAL A 313 -45.61 27.96 -35.89
N CYS A 314 -45.92 26.86 -35.21
CA CYS A 314 -45.07 25.66 -35.24
C CYS A 314 -45.27 24.93 -36.59
N GLY A 315 -44.17 24.69 -37.31
CA GLY A 315 -44.18 24.10 -38.63
C GLY A 315 -43.63 22.67 -38.67
N PHE A 316 -43.71 22.05 -39.85
CA PHE A 316 -43.07 20.76 -40.12
C PHE A 316 -41.59 20.79 -39.72
N GLY A 317 -41.18 19.75 -38.98
CA GLY A 317 -39.86 19.64 -38.36
C GLY A 317 -39.79 20.11 -36.90
N ASN A 318 -40.93 20.46 -36.27
CA ASN A 318 -40.99 21.00 -34.90
C ASN A 318 -40.20 22.32 -34.75
N LEU A 319 -40.20 23.15 -35.81
CA LEU A 319 -39.50 24.44 -35.87
C LEU A 319 -40.46 25.59 -36.09
N CYS A 320 -40.22 26.71 -35.41
CA CYS A 320 -41.05 27.90 -35.52
C CYS A 320 -40.87 28.62 -36.87
N MET A 321 -42.00 28.93 -37.52
CA MET A 321 -42.07 29.79 -38.70
C MET A 321 -42.19 31.27 -38.29
N PRO A 322 -41.66 32.22 -39.08
CA PRO A 322 -41.73 33.65 -38.77
C PRO A 322 -43.17 34.17 -38.68
N PRO A 323 -43.41 35.24 -37.90
CA PRO A 323 -44.75 35.77 -37.70
C PRO A 323 -45.34 36.35 -38.99
N MET A 324 -46.61 36.05 -39.25
CA MET A 324 -47.35 36.66 -40.36
C MET A 324 -48.00 37.99 -39.93
N PRO A 325 -48.07 39.02 -40.80
CA PRO A 325 -47.67 39.02 -42.21
C PRO A 325 -46.22 39.48 -42.47
N SER A 326 -45.41 39.78 -41.44
CA SER A 326 -44.08 40.36 -41.63
C SER A 326 -43.07 39.39 -42.26
N ASN A 327 -43.21 38.09 -41.98
CA ASN A 327 -42.35 37.01 -42.49
C ASN A 327 -40.85 37.20 -42.17
N VAL A 328 -40.56 37.98 -41.12
CA VAL A 328 -39.22 38.34 -40.65
C VAL A 328 -39.03 37.82 -39.23
N CYS A 329 -37.92 37.11 -38.99
CA CYS A 329 -37.53 36.63 -37.68
C CYS A 329 -37.01 37.78 -36.79
N PRO A 330 -37.30 37.78 -35.48
CA PRO A 330 -36.92 38.86 -34.57
C PRO A 330 -35.42 38.85 -34.21
N THR A 331 -34.93 39.95 -33.64
CA THR A 331 -33.56 40.04 -33.09
C THR A 331 -33.29 38.92 -32.07
N GLY A 332 -32.10 38.33 -32.18
CA GLY A 332 -31.72 37.09 -31.49
C GLY A 332 -32.00 35.82 -32.30
N THR A 333 -32.60 35.92 -33.49
CA THR A 333 -32.85 34.77 -34.38
C THR A 333 -32.50 35.08 -35.83
N ILE A 334 -32.23 34.05 -36.64
CA ILE A 334 -32.05 34.17 -38.10
C ILE A 334 -33.14 33.41 -38.86
N ASN A 335 -33.48 33.90 -40.05
CA ASN A 335 -34.36 33.19 -40.98
C ASN A 335 -33.52 32.22 -41.84
N SER A 336 -33.70 30.92 -41.62
CA SER A 336 -33.13 29.85 -42.45
C SER A 336 -34.25 28.98 -42.99
N GLY A 337 -34.35 28.83 -44.32
CA GLY A 337 -35.38 28.01 -44.96
C GLY A 337 -36.84 28.42 -44.67
N GLY A 338 -37.10 29.65 -44.21
CA GLY A 338 -38.42 30.05 -43.72
C GLY A 338 -38.73 29.55 -42.30
N ARG A 339 -37.71 29.37 -41.46
CA ARG A 339 -37.80 29.08 -40.02
C ARG A 339 -36.95 30.07 -39.24
N CYS A 340 -37.34 30.38 -38.01
CA CYS A 340 -36.55 31.23 -37.11
C CYS A 340 -35.73 30.35 -36.17
N LEU A 341 -34.41 30.32 -36.38
CA LEU A 341 -33.46 29.61 -35.52
C LEU A 341 -32.79 30.60 -34.56
N GLY A 342 -32.47 30.16 -33.33
CA GLY A 342 -31.74 30.95 -32.35
C GLY A 342 -30.33 31.34 -32.81
N THR A 343 -29.71 32.31 -32.15
CA THR A 343 -28.34 32.77 -32.46
C THR A 343 -27.53 33.03 -31.20
N TRP A 344 -26.31 32.49 -31.12
CA TRP A 344 -25.43 32.72 -29.97
C TRP A 344 -24.71 34.06 -30.07
N SER A 345 -25.49 35.13 -29.91
CA SER A 345 -25.05 36.51 -29.99
C SER A 345 -24.26 36.96 -28.75
N SER A 346 -23.64 38.14 -28.81
CA SER A 346 -22.99 38.79 -27.66
C SER A 346 -23.92 38.96 -26.45
N ALA A 347 -25.24 39.04 -26.67
CA ALA A 347 -26.21 39.09 -25.57
C ALA A 347 -26.36 37.75 -24.83
N CYS A 348 -26.05 36.62 -25.49
CA CYS A 348 -26.01 35.29 -24.88
C CYS A 348 -24.72 35.09 -24.07
N VAL A 349 -23.58 35.52 -24.63
CA VAL A 349 -22.28 35.58 -23.91
C VAL A 349 -22.40 36.42 -22.63
N ASN A 350 -23.08 37.57 -22.68
CA ASN A 350 -23.30 38.41 -21.51
C ASN A 350 -24.16 37.75 -20.40
N LEU A 351 -24.95 36.72 -20.71
CA LEU A 351 -25.73 36.00 -19.69
C LEU A 351 -24.86 35.08 -18.83
N VAL A 352 -23.71 34.61 -19.33
CA VAL A 352 -22.81 33.69 -18.60
C VAL A 352 -22.49 34.23 -17.20
N ALA A 353 -22.15 35.51 -17.09
CA ALA A 353 -21.83 36.20 -15.82
C ALA A 353 -23.00 36.27 -14.80
N THR A 354 -24.19 35.78 -15.15
CA THR A 354 -25.38 35.74 -14.26
C THR A 354 -26.04 34.37 -14.18
N GLN A 355 -25.87 33.52 -15.21
CA GLN A 355 -26.54 32.22 -15.32
C GLN A 355 -25.58 31.03 -15.08
N CYS A 356 -24.27 31.27 -15.02
CA CYS A 356 -23.25 30.22 -14.98
C CYS A 356 -22.29 30.42 -13.79
N PRO A 357 -22.60 29.85 -12.61
CA PRO A 357 -21.72 29.92 -11.45
C PRO A 357 -20.28 29.49 -11.80
N GLY A 358 -19.29 30.29 -11.40
CA GLY A 358 -17.87 30.03 -11.66
C GLY A 358 -17.36 30.35 -13.08
N LYS A 359 -18.22 30.57 -14.08
CA LYS A 359 -17.78 30.94 -15.45
C LYS A 359 -17.77 32.48 -15.63
N THR A 360 -16.67 33.01 -16.18
CA THR A 360 -16.54 34.45 -16.48
C THR A 360 -15.96 34.69 -17.88
N CYS A 361 -16.71 35.37 -18.76
CA CYS A 361 -16.22 35.77 -20.08
C CYS A 361 -15.39 37.07 -19.98
N GLY A 362 -14.12 36.93 -19.58
CA GLY A 362 -13.16 38.03 -19.46
C GLY A 362 -12.24 38.19 -20.69
N PRO A 363 -11.14 38.98 -20.57
CA PRO A 363 -9.99 38.79 -21.46
C PRO A 363 -9.48 37.34 -21.36
N ALA A 364 -8.73 36.89 -22.38
CA ALA A 364 -8.24 35.51 -22.44
C ALA A 364 -7.51 35.10 -21.13
N PRO A 365 -7.83 33.92 -20.56
CA PRO A 365 -7.20 33.45 -19.33
C PRO A 365 -5.68 33.32 -19.50
N THR A 366 -4.95 33.43 -18.40
CA THR A 366 -3.49 33.33 -18.37
C THR A 366 -3.05 32.58 -17.13
N TRP A 367 -2.06 31.69 -17.28
CA TRP A 367 -1.43 31.07 -16.15
C TRP A 367 -0.53 32.10 -15.46
N SER A 368 -1.03 32.68 -14.36
CA SER A 368 -0.35 33.73 -13.59
C SER A 368 0.47 33.16 -12.44
N SER A 369 1.24 33.99 -11.73
CA SER A 369 1.92 33.56 -10.50
C SER A 369 0.94 33.10 -9.40
N THR A 370 -0.30 33.59 -9.39
CA THR A 370 -1.36 33.06 -8.52
C THR A 370 -1.78 31.64 -8.93
N CYS A 371 -1.67 31.27 -10.20
CA CYS A 371 -1.92 29.91 -10.68
C CYS A 371 -0.75 28.97 -10.34
N VAL A 372 0.49 29.47 -10.41
CA VAL A 372 1.69 28.77 -9.93
C VAL A 372 1.55 28.44 -8.44
N SER A 373 1.29 29.43 -7.57
CA SER A 373 1.15 29.13 -6.13
C SER A 373 -0.12 28.37 -5.75
N LEU A 374 -1.15 28.39 -6.59
CA LEU A 374 -2.25 27.42 -6.46
C LEU A 374 -1.79 26.00 -6.82
N ALA A 375 -0.94 25.80 -7.83
CA ALA A 375 -0.35 24.49 -8.10
C ALA A 375 0.51 24.01 -6.92
N GLU A 376 1.42 24.85 -6.40
CA GLU A 376 2.24 24.55 -5.22
C GLU A 376 1.35 24.05 -4.07
N SER A 377 0.31 24.82 -3.70
CA SER A 377 -0.56 24.53 -2.55
C SER A 377 -1.58 23.40 -2.74
N LEU A 378 -2.02 23.11 -3.98
CA LEU A 378 -3.07 22.11 -4.26
C LEU A 378 -2.51 20.79 -4.80
N CYS A 379 -1.24 20.75 -5.18
CA CYS A 379 -0.63 19.61 -5.88
C CYS A 379 0.60 19.04 -5.18
N ASP A 380 0.99 19.64 -4.06
CA ASP A 380 2.14 19.24 -3.25
C ASP A 380 3.44 19.21 -4.07
N THR A 381 3.67 20.31 -4.82
CA THR A 381 4.76 20.41 -5.80
C THR A 381 5.62 21.64 -5.53
N THR A 382 6.94 21.45 -5.46
CA THR A 382 7.91 22.52 -5.33
C THR A 382 8.26 23.09 -6.70
N CYS A 383 7.74 24.29 -6.99
CA CYS A 383 7.93 24.91 -8.30
C CYS A 383 9.32 25.54 -8.52
N ASP A 384 10.15 25.63 -7.48
CA ASP A 384 11.56 26.05 -7.55
C ASP A 384 12.51 24.84 -7.43
N THR A 385 13.33 24.60 -8.47
CA THR A 385 14.37 23.54 -8.50
C THR A 385 15.69 24.00 -9.14
N ASP A 386 15.67 24.96 -10.07
CA ASP A 386 16.88 25.56 -10.65
C ASP A 386 16.78 27.11 -10.64
N PRO A 387 17.52 27.83 -9.77
CA PRO A 387 17.24 29.24 -9.44
C PRO A 387 17.32 30.21 -10.64
N GLY A 388 16.18 30.78 -11.03
CA GLY A 388 16.07 31.72 -12.15
C GLY A 388 15.75 31.08 -13.50
N CYS A 389 15.31 29.82 -13.51
CA CYS A 389 14.72 29.17 -14.67
C CYS A 389 13.20 29.41 -14.82
N ALA A 390 12.64 28.87 -15.91
CA ALA A 390 11.20 28.70 -16.10
C ALA A 390 10.70 27.32 -15.60
N HIS A 391 11.58 26.31 -15.61
CA HIS A 391 11.41 24.99 -15.01
C HIS A 391 12.78 24.30 -14.90
N ASP A 392 12.85 23.13 -14.28
CA ASP A 392 14.07 22.33 -14.19
C ASP A 392 14.62 21.95 -15.58
N LYS A 393 15.95 22.00 -15.74
CA LYS A 393 16.70 21.49 -16.90
C LYS A 393 16.49 19.99 -17.16
N CYS A 394 16.10 19.23 -16.15
CA CYS A 394 15.85 17.81 -16.25
C CYS A 394 14.48 17.44 -16.84
N TYR A 395 13.59 18.40 -17.08
CA TYR A 395 12.26 18.15 -17.63
C TYR A 395 12.00 18.98 -18.89
N THR A 396 11.21 18.43 -19.80
CA THR A 396 10.88 19.11 -21.06
C THR A 396 9.83 20.18 -20.88
N GLY A 397 9.87 21.21 -21.74
CA GLY A 397 8.98 22.36 -21.63
C GLY A 397 9.39 23.55 -22.48
N ALA A 398 9.18 24.75 -21.95
CA ALA A 398 9.55 25.99 -22.62
C ALA A 398 11.08 26.09 -22.77
N ARG A 399 11.57 26.83 -23.78
CA ARG A 399 13.01 27.07 -23.92
C ARG A 399 13.62 27.61 -22.61
N LEU A 400 14.74 27.05 -22.18
CA LEU A 400 15.44 27.55 -20.99
C LEU A 400 16.45 28.66 -21.36
N SER A 401 16.86 29.41 -20.35
CA SER A 401 17.60 30.66 -20.50
C SER A 401 19.09 30.46 -20.27
N ALA A 402 19.88 30.49 -21.34
CA ALA A 402 21.35 30.33 -21.32
C ALA A 402 22.10 31.28 -20.36
N THR A 403 21.46 32.35 -19.90
CA THR A 403 22.05 33.39 -19.04
C THR A 403 21.43 33.46 -17.64
N THR A 404 20.39 32.67 -17.33
CA THR A 404 19.80 32.62 -15.97
C THR A 404 19.73 31.21 -15.39
N CYS A 405 19.64 30.16 -16.21
CA CYS A 405 19.55 28.75 -15.78
C CYS A 405 20.90 28.09 -15.43
N GLY A 406 21.79 28.80 -14.76
CA GLY A 406 23.09 28.26 -14.36
C GLY A 406 23.99 27.81 -15.53
N SER A 407 25.03 27.04 -15.19
CA SER A 407 26.11 26.66 -16.12
C SER A 407 25.78 25.46 -17.01
N CYS A 408 25.01 24.48 -16.52
CA CYS A 408 24.64 23.31 -17.32
C CYS A 408 23.77 23.71 -18.51
N VAL A 409 22.70 24.47 -18.29
CA VAL A 409 21.84 24.95 -19.39
C VAL A 409 22.63 25.79 -20.38
N ALA A 410 23.55 26.64 -19.94
CA ALA A 410 24.43 27.39 -20.84
C ALA A 410 25.26 26.48 -21.78
N GLN A 411 25.72 25.30 -21.31
CA GLN A 411 26.43 24.32 -22.13
C GLN A 411 25.49 23.62 -23.12
N VAL A 412 24.30 23.19 -22.68
CA VAL A 412 23.28 22.59 -23.56
C VAL A 412 22.85 23.58 -24.65
N CYS A 413 22.59 24.85 -24.30
CA CYS A 413 22.27 25.91 -25.26
C CYS A 413 23.40 26.15 -26.29
N ALA A 414 24.67 25.99 -25.89
CA ALA A 414 25.82 26.15 -26.78
C ALA A 414 26.02 24.94 -27.72
N ASN A 415 25.56 23.75 -27.32
CA ASN A 415 25.56 22.55 -28.14
C ASN A 415 24.36 22.52 -29.11
N ARG A 416 23.14 22.67 -28.56
CA ARG A 416 21.85 22.56 -29.25
C ARG A 416 21.07 23.87 -29.09
N SER A 417 21.36 24.84 -29.96
CA SER A 417 20.77 26.19 -29.88
C SER A 417 19.23 26.23 -29.91
N SER A 418 18.56 25.22 -30.47
CA SER A 418 17.10 25.08 -30.45
C SER A 418 16.51 24.91 -29.05
N CYS A 419 17.28 24.47 -28.05
CA CYS A 419 16.85 24.39 -26.66
C CYS A 419 16.53 25.76 -26.04
N CYS A 420 17.11 26.84 -26.60
CA CYS A 420 17.18 28.16 -25.95
C CYS A 420 16.85 29.32 -26.90
N ALA A 421 16.79 29.09 -28.22
CA ALA A 421 16.45 30.08 -29.23
C ALA A 421 14.97 30.52 -29.16
N ALA A 422 14.67 31.75 -29.59
CA ALA A 422 13.30 32.23 -29.69
C ALA A 422 12.49 31.38 -30.70
N GLY A 423 11.38 30.78 -30.26
CA GLY A 423 10.60 29.80 -31.03
C GLY A 423 11.06 28.35 -30.85
N GLY A 424 12.14 28.10 -30.09
CA GLY A 424 12.53 26.78 -29.63
C GLY A 424 11.83 26.33 -28.35
N ALA A 425 12.12 25.11 -27.92
CA ALA A 425 11.59 24.46 -26.73
C ALA A 425 12.70 23.61 -26.07
N TRP A 426 12.56 23.33 -24.78
CA TRP A 426 13.44 22.38 -24.10
C TRP A 426 12.89 20.97 -24.34
N ASP A 427 13.37 20.32 -25.40
CA ASP A 427 12.94 18.98 -25.81
C ASP A 427 13.76 17.87 -25.14
N ASP A 428 13.39 16.60 -25.36
CA ASP A 428 13.98 15.46 -24.65
C ASP A 428 15.47 15.31 -24.99
N ALA A 429 15.87 15.71 -26.21
CA ALA A 429 17.27 15.78 -26.61
C ALA A 429 18.01 17.02 -26.06
N CYS A 430 17.33 17.95 -25.38
CA CYS A 430 17.96 18.93 -24.48
C CYS A 430 18.20 18.31 -23.09
N VAL A 431 17.31 17.43 -22.62
CA VAL A 431 17.46 16.68 -21.35
C VAL A 431 18.57 15.62 -21.47
N ASP A 432 18.65 14.88 -22.58
CA ASP A 432 19.77 13.96 -22.86
C ASP A 432 21.15 14.67 -22.85
N LEU A 433 21.17 15.95 -23.23
CA LEU A 433 22.37 16.78 -23.17
C LEU A 433 22.71 17.27 -21.75
N VAL A 434 21.76 17.29 -20.79
CA VAL A 434 22.09 17.49 -19.37
C VAL A 434 22.90 16.29 -18.86
N GLY A 435 22.44 15.07 -19.10
CA GLY A 435 23.18 13.87 -18.73
C GLY A 435 24.54 13.75 -19.42
N SER A 436 24.58 13.97 -20.74
CA SER A 436 25.80 13.73 -21.53
C SER A 436 26.81 14.89 -21.58
N LEU A 437 26.44 16.13 -21.25
CA LEU A 437 27.38 17.27 -21.15
C LEU A 437 27.70 17.64 -19.70
N CYS A 438 26.70 17.66 -18.82
CA CYS A 438 26.85 18.13 -17.45
C CYS A 438 27.18 17.00 -16.46
N GLY A 439 26.89 15.73 -16.82
CA GLY A 439 27.08 14.57 -15.95
C GLY A 439 26.04 14.47 -14.83
N GLU A 440 24.90 15.14 -14.99
CA GLU A 440 23.80 15.18 -14.00
C GLU A 440 22.74 14.12 -14.33
N THR A 441 22.30 13.33 -13.34
CA THR A 441 21.25 12.31 -13.53
C THR A 441 19.89 12.92 -13.21
N CYS A 442 18.98 12.92 -14.18
CA CYS A 442 17.64 13.48 -14.02
C CYS A 442 16.69 12.49 -13.31
N PRO A 443 16.05 12.87 -12.19
CA PRO A 443 15.11 11.99 -11.49
C PRO A 443 13.83 11.78 -12.30
N GLN A 444 13.17 10.64 -12.09
CA GLN A 444 11.85 10.39 -12.69
C GLN A 444 10.78 11.27 -12.03
N GLN A 445 9.75 11.64 -12.79
CA GLN A 445 8.58 12.35 -12.29
C GLN A 445 7.45 11.39 -11.89
N GLY A 446 6.70 11.78 -10.87
CA GLY A 446 5.45 11.13 -10.49
C GLY A 446 5.63 9.75 -9.86
N LEU A 447 6.62 9.59 -8.98
CA LEU A 447 6.83 8.34 -8.26
C LEU A 447 6.12 8.37 -6.90
N CYS A 448 5.15 7.48 -6.68
CA CYS A 448 4.67 7.26 -5.33
C CYS A 448 5.77 6.58 -4.49
N LYS A 449 6.28 7.29 -3.48
CA LYS A 449 7.21 6.75 -2.47
C LYS A 449 6.45 6.49 -1.19
N ALA A 450 6.71 5.36 -0.53
CA ALA A 450 6.30 5.17 0.86
C ALA A 450 7.08 6.13 1.77
N PHE A 451 6.40 6.67 2.79
CA PHE A 451 7.09 7.38 3.86
C PHE A 451 7.95 6.41 4.68
N LEU A 452 9.14 6.84 5.06
CA LEU A 452 9.99 6.09 5.99
C LEU A 452 9.41 6.14 7.42
N PRO A 453 9.75 5.19 8.32
CA PRO A 453 9.45 5.34 9.73
C PRO A 453 10.04 6.64 10.29
N ASN A 454 9.30 7.33 11.15
CA ASN A 454 9.64 8.63 11.74
C ASN A 454 9.74 9.79 10.72
N GLU A 455 9.48 9.57 9.43
CA GLU A 455 9.41 10.63 8.43
C GLU A 455 8.13 11.47 8.60
N THR A 456 8.32 12.79 8.56
CA THR A 456 7.26 13.81 8.54
C THR A 456 7.41 14.64 7.28
N ASP A 457 6.30 15.12 6.73
CA ASP A 457 6.33 16.22 5.76
C ASP A 457 6.79 17.50 6.48
N PRO A 458 7.92 18.12 6.11
CA PRO A 458 8.40 19.35 6.73
C PRO A 458 7.55 20.58 6.39
N THR A 459 6.61 20.50 5.44
CA THR A 459 5.70 21.59 5.09
C THR A 459 4.41 21.58 5.93
N CYS A 460 3.92 20.40 6.32
CA CYS A 460 2.74 20.23 7.17
C CYS A 460 3.01 20.61 8.63
N ALA A 461 2.66 21.84 8.99
CA ALA A 461 2.65 22.29 10.39
C ALA A 461 1.53 21.65 11.25
N GLY A 462 0.50 21.05 10.62
CA GLY A 462 -0.63 20.39 11.28
C GLY A 462 -0.38 18.92 11.58
N ALA A 463 -1.45 18.13 11.70
CA ALA A 463 -1.40 16.68 11.58
C ALA A 463 -1.62 16.28 10.11
N ASP A 464 -1.21 15.07 9.72
CA ASP A 464 -1.43 14.52 8.37
C ASP A 464 -1.69 13.01 8.48
N LEU A 465 -2.90 12.53 8.14
CA LEU A 465 -3.33 11.19 8.53
C LEU A 465 -3.40 10.22 7.36
N THR A 466 -2.37 9.40 7.23
CA THR A 466 -2.26 8.35 6.21
C THR A 466 -2.64 6.97 6.76
N VAL A 467 -2.95 6.04 5.85
CA VAL A 467 -3.21 4.63 6.17
C VAL A 467 -2.29 3.75 5.34
N GLY A 468 -1.46 2.94 5.98
CA GLY A 468 -0.58 1.98 5.30
C GLY A 468 -1.34 0.77 4.76
N VAL A 469 -0.61 -0.25 4.28
CA VAL A 469 -1.21 -1.53 3.88
C VAL A 469 -1.65 -2.32 5.13
N PRO A 470 -2.94 -2.66 5.27
CA PRO A 470 -3.45 -3.48 6.38
C PRO A 470 -2.90 -4.90 6.31
N CYS A 471 -2.57 -5.46 7.48
CA CYS A 471 -1.96 -6.77 7.60
C CYS A 471 -2.42 -7.44 8.90
N GLY A 472 -2.46 -8.77 8.94
CA GLY A 472 -2.68 -9.54 10.18
C GLY A 472 -3.97 -9.23 10.98
N GLY A 473 -4.96 -8.58 10.38
CA GLY A 473 -6.18 -8.10 11.08
C GLY A 473 -6.04 -6.72 11.75
N THR A 474 -4.99 -5.96 11.42
CA THR A 474 -4.74 -4.59 11.89
C THR A 474 -4.67 -3.60 10.72
N ILE A 475 -4.98 -2.34 11.01
CA ILE A 475 -4.89 -1.22 10.06
C ILE A 475 -3.83 -0.24 10.58
N PRO A 476 -2.65 -0.10 9.95
CA PRO A 476 -1.67 0.90 10.34
C PRO A 476 -2.15 2.30 9.96
N VAL A 477 -2.25 3.19 10.94
CA VAL A 477 -2.57 4.61 10.77
C VAL A 477 -1.38 5.43 11.25
N CYS A 478 -0.90 6.34 10.40
CA CYS A 478 0.27 7.18 10.65
C CYS A 478 -0.11 8.65 10.82
N ASN A 479 0.77 9.44 11.43
CA ASN A 479 0.69 10.90 11.44
C ASN A 479 1.95 11.50 10.83
N ARG A 480 1.87 11.94 9.57
CA ARG A 480 2.99 12.51 8.80
C ARG A 480 3.16 14.02 8.99
N GLY A 481 2.28 14.66 9.76
CA GLY A 481 2.38 16.09 10.10
C GLY A 481 3.18 16.38 11.37
N ASN A 482 3.61 17.64 11.55
CA ASN A 482 4.44 18.09 12.68
C ASN A 482 3.69 18.31 14.01
N THR A 483 2.36 18.19 14.04
CA THR A 483 1.53 18.28 15.26
C THR A 483 0.93 16.91 15.63
N PRO A 484 0.95 16.49 16.91
CA PRO A 484 0.33 15.23 17.35
C PRO A 484 -1.17 15.14 17.03
N ALA A 485 -1.59 14.01 16.45
CA ALA A 485 -3.00 13.72 16.18
C ALA A 485 -3.69 13.10 17.41
N PRO A 486 -4.97 13.41 17.69
CA PRO A 486 -5.66 12.96 18.89
C PRO A 486 -6.12 11.48 18.83
N ALA A 487 -6.47 10.91 19.97
CA ALA A 487 -7.22 9.65 20.02
C ALA A 487 -8.66 9.82 19.51
N GLY A 488 -9.29 8.72 19.09
CA GLY A 488 -10.70 8.68 18.66
C GLY A 488 -10.95 8.99 17.18
N ILE A 489 -9.90 9.12 16.37
CA ILE A 489 -9.99 9.32 14.92
C ILE A 489 -10.73 8.15 14.29
N GLN A 490 -11.69 8.43 13.40
CA GLN A 490 -12.53 7.41 12.77
C GLN A 490 -11.88 6.78 11.55
N ILE A 491 -12.00 5.45 11.42
CA ILE A 491 -11.69 4.71 10.20
C ILE A 491 -13.01 4.19 9.62
N HIS A 492 -13.34 4.59 8.39
CA HIS A 492 -14.52 4.11 7.68
C HIS A 492 -14.12 3.11 6.60
N ARG A 493 -14.99 2.12 6.39
CA ARG A 493 -14.88 1.15 5.29
C ARG A 493 -15.98 1.37 4.25
N TYR A 494 -15.68 1.01 3.02
CA TYR A 494 -16.57 1.08 1.86
C TYR A 494 -16.50 -0.25 1.08
N PRO A 495 -17.54 -0.61 0.31
CA PRO A 495 -17.52 -1.78 -0.57
C PRO A 495 -16.29 -1.81 -1.48
N ALA A 496 -15.86 -3.01 -1.88
CA ALA A 496 -14.76 -3.15 -2.83
C ALA A 496 -15.10 -2.48 -4.18
N ASN A 497 -14.21 -1.64 -4.69
CA ASN A 497 -14.42 -0.80 -5.88
C ASN A 497 -15.57 0.23 -5.74
N ALA A 498 -15.83 0.73 -4.53
CA ALA A 498 -16.76 1.84 -4.27
C ALA A 498 -16.30 3.19 -4.85
N GLY A 499 -15.02 3.31 -5.25
CA GLY A 499 -14.49 4.50 -5.90
C GLY A 499 -14.47 5.72 -5.00
N GLN A 500 -14.14 5.52 -3.71
CA GLN A 500 -14.00 6.57 -2.72
C GLN A 500 -12.52 6.90 -2.45
N LEU A 501 -11.59 5.99 -2.77
CA LEU A 501 -10.17 6.32 -2.88
C LEU A 501 -9.94 7.46 -3.90
N PRO A 502 -9.27 8.55 -3.52
CA PRO A 502 -8.92 9.64 -4.42
C PRO A 502 -8.07 9.21 -5.62
N SER A 503 -8.04 10.04 -6.66
CA SER A 503 -7.04 9.99 -7.74
C SER A 503 -7.08 11.29 -8.56
N SER A 504 -5.95 11.66 -9.15
CA SER A 504 -5.81 12.79 -10.08
C SER A 504 -5.86 12.36 -11.56
N ALA A 505 -5.96 11.05 -11.83
CA ALA A 505 -5.91 10.44 -13.16
C ALA A 505 -6.89 11.08 -14.16
N PRO A 506 -6.47 11.40 -15.40
CA PRO A 506 -7.34 11.91 -16.48
C PRO A 506 -8.45 10.93 -16.89
N GLY A 507 -9.55 10.93 -16.12
CA GLY A 507 -10.68 10.00 -16.28
C GLY A 507 -11.28 9.51 -14.94
N ARG A 508 -10.56 9.65 -13.83
CA ARG A 508 -11.00 9.26 -12.48
C ARG A 508 -10.73 10.34 -11.43
N ILE A 509 -10.84 11.62 -11.81
CA ILE A 509 -10.62 12.76 -10.91
C ILE A 509 -11.66 12.74 -9.80
N LEU A 510 -11.25 12.27 -8.63
CA LEU A 510 -12.05 12.16 -7.41
C LEU A 510 -11.51 13.16 -6.38
N ASN A 511 -12.40 13.98 -5.82
CA ASN A 511 -12.01 15.02 -4.88
C ASN A 511 -11.52 14.41 -3.55
N SER A 512 -10.23 14.59 -3.26
CA SER A 512 -9.50 14.04 -2.10
C SER A 512 -10.31 14.08 -0.81
N CYS A 513 -10.74 15.27 -0.43
CA CYS A 513 -11.31 15.57 0.87
C CYS A 513 -12.85 15.45 0.88
N SER A 514 -13.44 14.59 0.05
CA SER A 514 -14.91 14.43 -0.03
C SER A 514 -15.40 13.01 -0.36
N PRO A 515 -14.90 11.93 0.29
CA PRO A 515 -15.54 10.62 0.21
C PRO A 515 -16.95 10.68 0.82
N THR A 516 -17.88 9.87 0.31
CA THR A 516 -19.31 9.98 0.63
C THR A 516 -19.91 8.68 1.17
N GLY A 517 -20.67 8.78 2.26
CA GLY A 517 -21.25 7.61 2.94
C GLY A 517 -20.23 6.93 3.86
N GLY A 518 -19.90 5.67 3.59
CA GLY A 518 -19.01 4.86 4.43
C GLY A 518 -19.72 4.23 5.62
N THR A 519 -19.02 3.35 6.33
CA THR A 519 -19.46 2.83 7.62
C THR A 519 -18.27 2.74 8.57
N LEU A 520 -18.41 3.31 9.77
CA LEU A 520 -17.41 3.22 10.83
C LEU A 520 -17.01 1.76 11.08
N ALA A 521 -15.71 1.47 10.97
CA ALA A 521 -15.13 0.15 11.22
C ALA A 521 -14.51 0.08 12.63
N CYS A 522 -13.79 1.14 13.01
CA CYS A 522 -13.03 1.27 14.26
C CYS A 522 -12.60 2.74 14.48
N THR A 523 -11.97 3.02 15.62
CA THR A 523 -11.38 4.33 15.97
C THR A 523 -9.99 4.15 16.56
N THR A 524 -9.11 5.14 16.41
CA THR A 524 -7.78 5.13 17.08
C THR A 524 -7.95 5.13 18.60
N ALA A 525 -7.25 4.24 19.30
CA ALA A 525 -7.35 4.11 20.76
C ALA A 525 -6.47 5.13 21.53
N GLN A 526 -5.41 5.63 20.89
CA GLN A 526 -4.41 6.51 21.48
C GLN A 526 -4.03 7.65 20.50
N PRO A 527 -3.43 8.76 20.98
CA PRO A 527 -2.87 9.79 20.11
C PRO A 527 -1.72 9.24 19.24
N ILE A 528 -1.42 9.91 18.13
CA ILE A 528 -0.33 9.55 17.21
C ILE A 528 0.64 10.73 17.12
N ALA A 529 1.90 10.51 17.51
CA ALA A 529 2.93 11.55 17.48
C ALA A 529 3.40 11.83 16.03
N PRO A 530 4.01 13.00 15.76
CA PRO A 530 4.63 13.30 14.47
C PRO A 530 5.62 12.23 14.02
N GLY A 531 5.45 11.72 12.80
CA GLY A 531 6.27 10.68 12.17
C GLY A 531 5.96 9.25 12.59
N GLU A 532 5.11 9.06 13.60
CA GLU A 532 4.77 7.77 14.18
C GLU A 532 3.50 7.16 13.58
N CYS A 533 3.33 5.86 13.79
CA CYS A 533 2.11 5.12 13.41
C CYS A 533 1.66 4.16 14.50
N ILE A 534 0.38 3.74 14.42
CA ILE A 534 -0.21 2.75 15.32
C ILE A 534 -0.98 1.69 14.52
N SER A 535 -0.84 0.42 14.92
CA SER A 535 -1.61 -0.69 14.33
C SER A 535 -2.99 -0.79 15.01
N VAL A 536 -4.04 -0.31 14.34
CA VAL A 536 -5.41 -0.31 14.87
C VAL A 536 -6.06 -1.69 14.66
N ALA A 537 -6.33 -2.39 15.76
CA ALA A 537 -6.95 -3.72 15.76
C ALA A 537 -8.47 -3.67 16.02
N GLY A 538 -9.15 -4.82 15.87
CA GLY A 538 -10.55 -4.99 16.26
C GLY A 538 -11.60 -4.37 15.32
N CYS A 539 -11.17 -3.94 14.12
CA CYS A 539 -12.03 -3.28 13.14
C CYS A 539 -13.14 -4.19 12.62
N THR A 540 -14.38 -3.70 12.64
CA THR A 540 -15.59 -4.51 12.42
C THR A 540 -16.07 -4.50 10.97
N GLY A 541 -16.45 -5.68 10.47
CA GLY A 541 -17.07 -5.83 9.15
C GLY A 541 -16.19 -5.50 7.94
N VAL A 542 -14.86 -5.48 8.12
CA VAL A 542 -13.86 -5.40 7.06
C VAL A 542 -13.67 -6.77 6.38
N ALA A 543 -13.24 -6.76 5.12
CA ALA A 543 -12.99 -7.93 4.29
C ALA A 543 -12.09 -7.54 3.12
N ASP A 544 -11.45 -8.51 2.47
CA ASP A 544 -10.46 -8.25 1.43
C ASP A 544 -11.05 -7.51 0.22
N GLY A 545 -10.33 -6.49 -0.24
CA GLY A 545 -10.73 -5.59 -1.32
C GLY A 545 -11.59 -4.39 -0.87
N MET A 546 -12.04 -4.32 0.38
CA MET A 546 -12.81 -3.16 0.90
C MET A 546 -11.91 -1.91 0.96
N GLU A 547 -12.39 -0.79 0.41
CA GLU A 547 -11.70 0.50 0.53
C GLU A 547 -11.81 1.03 1.97
N LEU A 548 -10.72 1.59 2.49
CA LEU A 548 -10.59 2.18 3.83
C LEU A 548 -10.19 3.64 3.71
N ILE A 549 -10.77 4.51 4.55
CA ILE A 549 -10.37 5.91 4.67
C ILE A 549 -10.34 6.32 6.14
N VAL A 550 -9.23 6.92 6.58
CA VAL A 550 -9.10 7.55 7.90
C VAL A 550 -9.58 9.00 7.88
N ASN A 551 -10.12 9.46 9.01
CA ASN A 551 -10.54 10.84 9.24
C ASN A 551 -11.54 11.43 8.22
N PRO A 552 -12.52 10.68 7.67
CA PRO A 552 -13.41 11.20 6.62
C PRO A 552 -14.30 12.36 7.12
N PRO A 553 -14.78 13.24 6.22
CA PRO A 553 -15.50 14.46 6.60
C PRO A 553 -16.74 14.21 7.46
N GLY A 554 -16.79 14.84 8.65
CA GLY A 554 -17.91 14.71 9.57
C GLY A 554 -17.71 15.46 10.89
N PRO A 555 -18.65 15.33 11.86
CA PRO A 555 -18.58 16.04 13.15
C PRO A 555 -17.40 15.67 14.06
N ALA A 556 -16.64 14.63 13.72
CA ALA A 556 -15.46 14.15 14.44
C ALA A 556 -14.18 14.21 13.58
N HIS A 557 -14.21 14.92 12.45
CA HIS A 557 -13.04 15.12 11.59
C HIS A 557 -12.02 16.04 12.26
N VAL A 558 -10.76 15.61 12.27
CA VAL A 558 -9.59 16.37 12.73
C VAL A 558 -9.07 17.21 11.56
N THR A 559 -8.70 18.47 11.79
CA THR A 559 -8.08 19.28 10.73
C THR A 559 -6.64 18.83 10.46
N GLU A 560 -6.37 18.50 9.20
CA GLU A 560 -5.11 17.96 8.69
C GLU A 560 -4.59 18.78 7.50
N CYS A 561 -3.35 18.52 7.07
CA CYS A 561 -2.72 19.24 5.96
C CYS A 561 -3.18 18.71 4.61
N GLN A 562 -3.00 17.41 4.38
CA GLN A 562 -3.52 16.66 3.26
C GLN A 562 -4.62 15.72 3.77
N CYS A 563 -5.76 15.77 3.08
CA CYS A 563 -6.85 14.79 3.21
C CYS A 563 -6.88 13.85 1.98
N ALA A 564 -5.77 13.78 1.25
CA ALA A 564 -5.66 13.21 -0.09
C ALA A 564 -5.06 11.79 -0.12
N ASN A 565 -4.31 11.44 0.91
CA ASN A 565 -3.47 10.25 1.11
C ASN A 565 -3.99 9.36 2.27
N ASN A 566 -5.18 9.68 2.80
CA ASN A 566 -5.89 9.00 3.89
C ASN A 566 -6.42 7.59 3.54
N GLY A 567 -6.24 7.14 2.30
CA GLY A 567 -6.85 5.94 1.75
C GLY A 567 -5.95 4.71 1.80
N SER A 568 -6.59 3.55 1.85
CA SER A 568 -5.95 2.24 1.70
C SER A 568 -7.00 1.18 1.31
N ILE A 569 -6.58 -0.06 1.05
CA ILE A 569 -7.50 -1.18 0.80
C ILE A 569 -7.20 -2.31 1.78
N TYR A 570 -8.25 -2.79 2.45
CA TYR A 570 -8.13 -3.94 3.36
C TYR A 570 -7.73 -5.20 2.59
N GLN A 571 -6.70 -5.89 3.08
CA GLN A 571 -6.22 -7.17 2.59
C GLN A 571 -5.75 -8.03 3.77
N SER A 572 -5.86 -9.35 3.65
CA SER A 572 -5.35 -10.31 4.63
C SER A 572 -3.84 -10.56 4.47
N ALA A 573 -3.05 -9.49 4.30
CA ALA A 573 -1.62 -9.56 4.03
C ALA A 573 -0.79 -10.00 5.26
N THR A 574 0.42 -10.51 4.99
CA THR A 574 1.48 -10.72 5.98
C THR A 574 1.88 -9.38 6.61
N CYS A 575 2.20 -9.35 7.90
CA CYS A 575 2.76 -8.16 8.55
C CYS A 575 4.29 -8.22 8.56
N GLU A 576 4.93 -7.11 8.22
CA GLU A 576 6.36 -6.88 8.35
C GLU A 576 6.64 -5.68 9.30
N SER A 577 7.90 -5.58 9.73
CA SER A 577 8.40 -4.38 10.43
C SER A 577 8.55 -3.23 9.42
N PRO A 578 8.13 -2.00 9.75
CA PRO A 578 8.17 -0.87 8.82
C PRO A 578 9.60 -0.37 8.53
N GLY A 579 10.56 -0.67 9.41
CA GLY A 579 11.99 -0.51 9.13
C GLY A 579 12.59 -1.64 8.28
N CYS A 580 11.81 -2.68 8.00
CA CYS A 580 12.18 -3.86 7.23
C CYS A 580 11.20 -4.10 6.06
N ILE A 581 10.66 -3.02 5.46
CA ILE A 581 10.01 -3.11 4.15
C ILE A 581 11.10 -3.45 3.12
N ALA A 582 11.05 -4.66 2.57
CA ALA A 582 11.97 -5.09 1.52
C ALA A 582 11.81 -4.17 0.31
N THR A 583 12.72 -3.21 0.16
CA THR A 583 12.54 -2.14 -0.83
C THR A 583 12.61 -2.78 -2.21
N ALA A 584 11.47 -2.83 -2.90
CA ALA A 584 11.30 -3.61 -4.12
C ALA A 584 10.87 -2.69 -5.26
N SER A 585 11.79 -2.39 -6.17
CA SER A 585 11.45 -1.75 -7.44
C SER A 585 10.91 -2.84 -8.38
N VAL A 586 9.59 -2.87 -8.52
CA VAL A 586 8.86 -3.80 -9.39
C VAL A 586 8.81 -3.23 -10.80
N SER A 587 9.60 -3.79 -11.72
CA SER A 587 9.39 -3.59 -13.14
C SER A 587 8.38 -4.61 -13.65
N LEU A 588 7.17 -4.14 -13.90
CA LEU A 588 6.07 -4.93 -14.45
C LEU A 588 6.39 -5.31 -15.91
N VAL A 589 6.29 -6.61 -16.22
CA VAL A 589 6.36 -7.13 -17.59
C VAL A 589 5.01 -6.88 -18.26
N LYS A 590 4.76 -5.61 -18.61
CA LYS A 590 3.50 -5.12 -19.17
C LYS A 590 3.02 -5.96 -20.37
N PRO A 591 1.72 -6.27 -20.49
CA PRO A 591 1.22 -6.96 -21.67
C PRO A 591 1.51 -6.17 -22.94
N VAL A 592 2.03 -6.84 -23.98
CA VAL A 592 2.34 -6.19 -25.26
C VAL A 592 1.14 -6.29 -26.20
N THR A 593 0.86 -5.20 -26.91
CA THR A 593 -0.19 -5.13 -27.95
C THR A 593 0.32 -4.44 -29.21
N LEU A 594 0.27 -5.14 -30.35
CA LEU A 594 0.75 -4.65 -31.64
C LEU A 594 -0.40 -4.25 -32.57
N PHE A 595 -0.28 -3.10 -33.23
CA PHE A 595 -1.02 -2.81 -34.46
C PHE A 595 -0.12 -3.07 -35.67
N VAL A 596 -0.39 -4.15 -36.39
CA VAL A 596 0.42 -4.57 -37.55
C VAL A 596 -0.23 -4.07 -38.84
N ALA A 597 0.44 -3.16 -39.54
CA ALA A 597 -0.02 -2.49 -40.76
C ALA A 597 0.81 -2.94 -41.97
N LEU A 598 0.29 -3.91 -42.75
CA LEU A 598 0.98 -4.48 -43.92
C LEU A 598 0.55 -3.81 -45.24
N ASP A 599 1.54 -3.35 -45.99
CA ASP A 599 1.39 -2.90 -47.37
C ASP A 599 0.87 -4.02 -48.29
N ALA A 600 -0.23 -3.74 -48.98
CA ALA A 600 -0.89 -4.60 -49.96
C ALA A 600 -1.03 -3.89 -51.32
N SER A 601 -0.18 -2.90 -51.60
CA SER A 601 -0.16 -2.14 -52.85
C SER A 601 0.30 -2.99 -54.04
N THR A 602 0.22 -2.42 -55.25
CA THR A 602 0.53 -3.17 -56.48
C THR A 602 1.98 -3.66 -56.55
N SER A 603 2.94 -2.96 -55.93
CA SER A 603 4.37 -3.32 -55.97
C SER A 603 4.67 -4.67 -55.31
N MET A 604 3.94 -5.03 -54.25
CA MET A 604 4.02 -6.35 -53.58
C MET A 604 3.76 -7.54 -54.52
N ARG A 605 3.17 -7.26 -55.69
CA ARG A 605 2.83 -8.24 -56.74
C ARG A 605 3.50 -7.95 -58.09
N ARG A 606 3.67 -6.69 -58.51
CA ARG A 606 4.26 -6.31 -59.82
C ARG A 606 4.94 -4.95 -59.77
N THR A 607 6.19 -4.88 -60.20
CA THR A 607 6.97 -3.62 -60.19
C THR A 607 6.62 -2.65 -61.33
N ASN A 608 6.12 -3.14 -62.47
CA ASN A 608 5.88 -2.31 -63.68
C ASN A 608 4.51 -2.58 -64.35
N GLY A 609 3.55 -3.17 -63.64
CA GLY A 609 2.25 -3.60 -64.20
C GLY A 609 2.31 -4.78 -65.18
N SER A 610 3.48 -5.08 -65.76
CA SER A 610 3.70 -6.22 -66.66
C SER A 610 3.33 -7.56 -65.99
N PRO A 611 2.58 -8.45 -66.68
CA PRO A 611 2.36 -9.82 -66.21
C PRO A 611 3.65 -10.67 -66.09
N SER A 612 4.78 -10.24 -66.66
CA SER A 612 6.05 -10.97 -66.67
C SER A 612 6.98 -10.67 -65.48
N ASP A 613 6.63 -9.70 -64.65
CA ASP A 613 7.43 -9.22 -63.51
C ASP A 613 6.66 -9.47 -62.22
N ASP A 614 6.46 -10.75 -61.91
CA ASP A 614 5.65 -11.22 -60.78
C ASP A 614 6.50 -11.27 -59.50
N LYS A 615 6.22 -10.33 -58.59
CA LYS A 615 6.87 -10.19 -57.30
C LYS A 615 6.19 -11.00 -56.19
N ILE A 616 5.07 -11.68 -56.46
CA ILE A 616 4.30 -12.38 -55.42
C ILE A 616 5.13 -13.43 -54.66
N THR A 617 6.08 -14.09 -55.32
CA THR A 617 6.95 -15.12 -54.71
C THR A 617 8.14 -14.56 -53.94
N VAL A 618 8.46 -13.27 -54.07
CA VAL A 618 9.65 -12.62 -53.49
C VAL A 618 9.34 -11.43 -52.57
N ARG A 619 8.09 -10.94 -52.57
CA ARG A 619 7.59 -9.89 -51.66
C ARG A 619 6.39 -10.39 -50.85
N TRP A 620 5.22 -10.55 -51.48
CA TRP A 620 3.97 -10.90 -50.80
C TRP A 620 4.01 -12.24 -50.05
N ASN A 621 4.33 -13.35 -50.73
CA ASN A 621 4.32 -14.67 -50.11
C ASN A 621 5.32 -14.79 -48.94
N PRO A 622 6.60 -14.33 -49.06
CA PRO A 622 7.50 -14.28 -47.91
C PRO A 622 6.96 -13.42 -46.75
N ALA A 623 6.33 -12.27 -47.04
CA ALA A 623 5.82 -11.37 -46.01
C ALA A 623 4.63 -11.99 -45.22
N ILE A 624 3.62 -12.52 -45.92
CA ILE A 624 2.48 -13.17 -45.24
C ILE A 624 2.88 -14.50 -44.58
N ASN A 625 3.91 -15.19 -45.08
CA ASN A 625 4.46 -16.38 -44.43
C ASN A 625 5.23 -16.04 -43.15
N ALA A 626 5.95 -14.91 -43.11
CA ALA A 626 6.64 -14.46 -41.89
C ALA A 626 5.63 -14.11 -40.79
N LEU A 627 4.58 -13.33 -41.14
CA LEU A 627 3.49 -13.01 -40.22
C LEU A 627 2.76 -14.26 -39.73
N ARG A 628 2.44 -15.20 -40.61
CA ARG A 628 1.90 -16.52 -40.22
C ARG A 628 2.84 -17.26 -39.26
N ALA A 629 4.13 -17.34 -39.57
CA ALA A 629 5.13 -18.01 -38.74
C ALA A 629 5.52 -17.25 -37.46
N PHE A 630 4.96 -16.06 -37.24
CA PHE A 630 5.08 -15.27 -36.01
C PHE A 630 3.80 -15.36 -35.16
N PHE A 631 2.62 -15.36 -35.79
CA PHE A 631 1.35 -15.57 -35.10
C PHE A 631 1.18 -17.01 -34.63
N SER A 632 1.53 -18.00 -35.47
CA SER A 632 1.53 -19.43 -35.13
C SER A 632 2.77 -19.89 -34.34
N ASP A 633 3.52 -18.97 -33.73
CA ASP A 633 4.68 -19.28 -32.87
C ASP A 633 4.20 -19.30 -31.40
N PRO A 634 4.29 -20.42 -30.66
CA PRO A 634 3.83 -20.48 -29.27
C PRO A 634 4.50 -19.45 -28.34
N LYS A 635 5.69 -18.94 -28.71
CA LYS A 635 6.37 -17.84 -27.99
C LYS A 635 5.73 -16.46 -28.21
N SER A 636 4.66 -16.38 -29.01
CA SER A 636 3.80 -15.20 -29.15
C SER A 636 2.56 -15.28 -28.26
N ALA A 637 2.42 -16.30 -27.41
CA ALA A 637 1.38 -16.37 -26.39
C ALA A 637 1.38 -15.10 -25.50
N GLY A 638 0.18 -14.65 -25.12
CA GLY A 638 -0.02 -13.40 -24.37
C GLY A 638 0.03 -12.13 -25.23
N LEU A 639 0.42 -12.19 -26.50
CA LEU A 639 0.50 -11.01 -27.39
C LEU A 639 -0.88 -10.56 -27.87
N GLY A 640 -1.19 -9.28 -27.71
CA GLY A 640 -2.34 -8.63 -28.36
C GLY A 640 -1.97 -8.24 -29.79
N VAL A 641 -2.82 -8.53 -30.77
CA VAL A 641 -2.53 -8.21 -32.18
C VAL A 641 -3.79 -7.72 -32.90
N ALA A 642 -3.83 -6.42 -33.18
CA ALA A 642 -4.71 -5.85 -34.19
C ALA A 642 -3.99 -5.85 -35.55
N PHE A 643 -4.70 -6.18 -36.64
CA PHE A 643 -4.09 -6.31 -37.97
C PHE A 643 -4.84 -5.57 -39.06
N ARG A 644 -4.10 -4.87 -39.94
CA ARG A 644 -4.63 -4.07 -41.05
C ARG A 644 -3.78 -4.21 -42.32
N PHE A 645 -4.45 -4.34 -43.47
CA PHE A 645 -3.82 -4.11 -44.78
C PHE A 645 -3.98 -2.65 -45.21
N TRP A 646 -3.03 -2.13 -45.98
CA TRP A 646 -3.15 -0.85 -46.67
C TRP A 646 -2.53 -0.91 -48.09
N PRO A 647 -3.24 -0.51 -49.17
CA PRO A 647 -4.61 -0.05 -49.18
C PRO A 647 -5.63 -1.20 -49.04
N ASP A 648 -6.70 -0.99 -48.26
CA ASP A 648 -7.85 -1.89 -48.16
C ASP A 648 -9.10 -1.13 -47.72
N ASN A 649 -10.21 -1.32 -48.45
CA ASN A 649 -11.48 -0.61 -48.23
C ASN A 649 -12.43 -1.32 -47.25
N ASN A 650 -12.00 -2.43 -46.63
CA ASN A 650 -12.78 -3.24 -45.70
C ASN A 650 -12.01 -3.37 -44.36
N PRO A 651 -12.58 -3.01 -43.19
CA PRO A 651 -13.96 -2.55 -42.95
C PRO A 651 -14.21 -1.08 -43.29
N GLY A 652 -13.18 -0.22 -43.26
CA GLY A 652 -13.25 1.20 -43.64
C GLY A 652 -12.38 1.53 -44.85
N ASN A 653 -12.56 2.71 -45.43
CA ASN A 653 -11.75 3.17 -46.57
C ASN A 653 -10.31 3.51 -46.12
N CYS A 654 -9.40 2.54 -46.18
CA CYS A 654 -7.96 2.77 -46.09
C CYS A 654 -7.33 2.80 -47.48
N ASN A 655 -7.77 3.74 -48.32
CA ASN A 655 -7.25 3.93 -49.68
C ASN A 655 -7.50 5.38 -50.14
N ASP A 656 -6.63 5.90 -50.99
CA ASP A 656 -6.75 7.26 -51.52
C ASP A 656 -7.76 7.30 -52.67
N THR A 657 -8.96 7.80 -52.38
CA THR A 657 -9.92 8.27 -53.39
C THR A 657 -9.60 9.71 -53.75
N THR A 658 -9.69 10.06 -55.04
CA THR A 658 -9.13 11.25 -55.76
C THR A 658 -9.37 12.69 -55.23
N SER A 659 -9.76 12.86 -53.97
CA SER A 659 -9.80 14.11 -53.23
C SER A 659 -9.19 13.89 -51.85
N CYS A 660 -7.92 14.31 -51.68
CA CYS A 660 -7.18 14.28 -50.41
C CYS A 660 -7.70 15.33 -49.40
N THR A 661 -9.01 15.54 -49.35
CA THR A 661 -9.72 16.59 -48.60
C THR A 661 -10.19 16.14 -47.22
N HIS A 662 -9.98 14.88 -46.87
CA HIS A 662 -10.05 14.38 -45.48
C HIS A 662 -8.63 14.01 -45.04
N PRO A 663 -8.05 14.71 -44.04
CA PRO A 663 -6.77 14.32 -43.45
C PRO A 663 -6.92 13.18 -42.43
N THR A 664 -8.16 12.78 -42.11
CA THR A 664 -8.49 11.89 -41.00
C THR A 664 -8.24 10.43 -41.36
N GLY A 665 -7.41 9.75 -40.57
CA GLY A 665 -6.98 8.36 -40.80
C GLY A 665 -8.04 7.29 -40.49
N ASP A 666 -9.28 7.69 -40.23
CA ASP A 666 -10.37 6.90 -39.63
C ASP A 666 -10.55 5.52 -40.28
N GLY A 667 -10.59 5.49 -41.62
CA GLY A 667 -10.73 4.25 -42.38
C GLY A 667 -9.53 3.30 -42.28
N CYS A 668 -8.32 3.84 -42.05
CA CYS A 668 -7.11 3.07 -41.76
C CYS A 668 -7.00 2.64 -40.28
N ALA A 669 -7.56 3.42 -39.35
CA ALA A 669 -7.59 3.09 -37.93
C ALA A 669 -8.50 1.89 -37.58
N LEU A 670 -9.46 1.53 -38.45
CA LEU A 670 -10.29 0.36 -38.26
C LEU A 670 -9.55 -0.93 -38.66
N PRO A 671 -9.15 -1.81 -37.70
CA PRO A 671 -8.45 -3.05 -38.03
C PRO A 671 -9.35 -4.06 -38.75
N ARG A 672 -8.73 -4.91 -39.56
CA ARG A 672 -9.41 -5.99 -40.30
C ARG A 672 -9.49 -7.29 -39.50
N VAL A 673 -8.56 -7.49 -38.56
CA VAL A 673 -8.73 -8.40 -37.42
C VAL A 673 -8.61 -7.54 -36.17
N PRO A 674 -9.72 -7.31 -35.43
CA PRO A 674 -9.71 -6.48 -34.24
C PRO A 674 -9.01 -7.19 -33.07
N PHE A 675 -8.56 -6.39 -32.14
CA PHE A 675 -8.20 -6.78 -30.79
C PHE A 675 -8.91 -5.81 -29.83
N ASP A 676 -9.43 -6.33 -28.72
CA ASP A 676 -10.37 -5.63 -27.82
C ASP A 676 -9.86 -5.57 -26.36
N GLY A 677 -8.56 -5.81 -26.15
CA GLY A 677 -7.92 -5.89 -24.83
C GLY A 677 -8.22 -7.16 -24.05
N SER A 678 -9.26 -7.92 -24.41
CA SER A 678 -9.65 -9.09 -23.64
C SER A 678 -8.60 -10.22 -23.75
N ALA A 679 -8.32 -10.86 -22.61
CA ALA A 679 -7.38 -11.99 -22.56
C ALA A 679 -7.79 -13.15 -23.49
N ALA A 680 -9.09 -13.31 -23.77
CA ALA A 680 -9.62 -14.30 -24.71
C ALA A 680 -9.42 -13.96 -26.20
N ARG A 681 -8.88 -12.77 -26.52
CA ARG A 681 -8.47 -12.35 -27.88
C ARG A 681 -6.95 -12.14 -27.99
N ARG A 682 -6.17 -12.43 -26.95
CA ARG A 682 -4.70 -12.53 -27.05
C ARG A 682 -4.32 -13.86 -27.70
N LEU A 683 -3.13 -13.90 -28.33
CA LEU A 683 -2.56 -15.17 -28.82
C LEU A 683 -2.27 -16.12 -27.65
N THR A 684 -2.29 -17.43 -27.87
CA THR A 684 -2.04 -18.44 -26.83
C THR A 684 -0.93 -19.44 -27.21
N GLU A 685 -0.65 -20.39 -26.33
CA GLU A 685 0.27 -21.52 -26.62
C GLU A 685 -0.39 -22.61 -27.50
N ASP A 686 -1.73 -22.59 -27.61
CA ASP A 686 -2.50 -23.53 -28.43
C ASP A 686 -2.58 -23.06 -29.89
N ALA A 687 -2.39 -23.98 -30.84
CA ALA A 687 -2.55 -23.66 -32.26
C ALA A 687 -4.02 -23.49 -32.68
N ALA A 688 -4.24 -22.67 -33.71
CA ALA A 688 -5.50 -22.57 -34.43
C ALA A 688 -5.98 -23.98 -34.91
N PRO A 689 -7.27 -24.31 -34.77
CA PRO A 689 -8.40 -23.42 -34.48
C PRO A 689 -8.73 -23.25 -33.00
N THR A 690 -7.91 -23.72 -32.05
CA THR A 690 -8.16 -23.50 -30.62
C THR A 690 -8.00 -22.01 -30.29
N ASP A 691 -6.86 -21.41 -30.67
CA ASP A 691 -6.69 -19.97 -30.66
C ASP A 691 -7.58 -19.30 -31.73
N GLN A 692 -8.50 -18.44 -31.26
CA GLN A 692 -9.46 -17.70 -32.09
C GLN A 692 -8.91 -16.37 -32.63
N GLN A 693 -7.80 -15.85 -32.09
CA GLN A 693 -7.07 -14.72 -32.64
C GLN A 693 -6.08 -15.20 -33.72
N GLU A 694 -5.30 -16.24 -33.47
CA GLU A 694 -4.42 -16.86 -34.48
C GLU A 694 -5.24 -17.31 -35.69
N LEU A 695 -6.38 -17.98 -35.47
CA LEU A 695 -7.29 -18.37 -36.54
C LEU A 695 -7.83 -17.15 -37.33
N ALA A 696 -8.11 -16.03 -36.68
CA ALA A 696 -8.59 -14.82 -37.37
C ALA A 696 -7.47 -14.16 -38.21
N LEU A 697 -6.28 -14.01 -37.63
CA LEU A 697 -5.09 -13.45 -38.29
C LEU A 697 -4.65 -14.29 -39.49
N THR A 698 -4.50 -15.60 -39.30
CA THR A 698 -4.02 -16.52 -40.33
C THR A 698 -5.01 -16.72 -41.50
N ASN A 699 -6.31 -16.51 -41.28
CA ASN A 699 -7.32 -16.41 -42.32
C ASN A 699 -7.35 -15.03 -43.01
N ALA A 700 -7.09 -13.94 -42.27
CA ALA A 700 -7.01 -12.61 -42.88
C ALA A 700 -5.86 -12.52 -43.91
N LEU A 701 -4.71 -13.12 -43.61
CA LEU A 701 -3.52 -13.15 -44.47
C LEU A 701 -3.72 -13.81 -45.86
N THR A 702 -4.78 -14.61 -46.07
CA THR A 702 -5.11 -15.22 -47.37
C THR A 702 -6.30 -14.56 -48.07
N ALA A 703 -6.95 -13.59 -47.42
CA ALA A 703 -8.24 -13.03 -47.85
C ALA A 703 -8.12 -11.74 -48.69
N ILE A 704 -6.93 -11.38 -49.18
CA ILE A 704 -6.69 -10.27 -50.10
C ILE A 704 -5.58 -10.63 -51.11
N MET A 705 -5.57 -9.95 -52.26
CA MET A 705 -4.50 -10.02 -53.26
C MET A 705 -3.98 -8.59 -53.50
N PRO A 706 -2.66 -8.35 -53.55
CA PRO A 706 -2.15 -6.97 -53.61
C PRO A 706 -2.57 -6.21 -54.87
N SER A 707 -3.01 -4.97 -54.66
CA SER A 707 -3.49 -4.04 -55.68
C SER A 707 -3.67 -2.63 -55.11
N GLY A 708 -3.57 -1.61 -55.96
CA GLY A 708 -3.72 -0.20 -55.56
C GLY A 708 -2.39 0.52 -55.40
N ASN A 709 -2.46 1.75 -54.87
CA ASN A 709 -1.34 2.66 -54.62
C ASN A 709 -0.67 2.37 -53.27
N THR A 710 0.38 3.12 -52.92
CA THR A 710 1.06 3.07 -51.61
C THR A 710 0.74 4.37 -50.84
N PRO A 711 -0.39 4.45 -50.11
CA PRO A 711 -0.85 5.66 -49.42
C PRO A 711 -0.25 5.74 -48.00
N MET A 712 1.05 6.00 -47.89
CA MET A 712 1.81 5.83 -46.65
C MET A 712 1.34 6.73 -45.50
N TYR A 713 1.07 8.02 -45.76
CA TYR A 713 0.63 8.98 -44.72
C TYR A 713 -0.69 8.56 -44.03
N PRO A 714 -1.83 8.36 -44.73
CA PRO A 714 -3.07 7.99 -44.06
C PRO A 714 -3.02 6.57 -43.45
N ALA A 715 -2.21 5.65 -43.99
CA ALA A 715 -2.00 4.34 -43.41
C ALA A 715 -1.32 4.43 -42.03
N LEU A 716 -0.23 5.21 -41.93
CA LEU A 716 0.46 5.44 -40.65
C LEU A 716 -0.39 6.28 -39.69
N ASN A 717 -1.14 7.27 -40.20
CA ASN A 717 -2.06 8.08 -39.39
C ASN A 717 -3.15 7.20 -38.76
N GLY A 718 -3.74 6.26 -39.53
CA GLY A 718 -4.71 5.31 -39.00
C GLY A 718 -4.11 4.35 -37.98
N ALA A 719 -2.93 3.79 -38.27
CA ALA A 719 -2.23 2.87 -37.36
C ALA A 719 -1.89 3.51 -36.01
N THR A 720 -1.36 4.74 -36.05
CA THR A 720 -1.08 5.53 -34.84
C THR A 720 -2.37 5.97 -34.14
N THR A 721 -3.41 6.42 -34.86
CA THR A 721 -4.72 6.76 -34.28
C THR A 721 -5.32 5.57 -33.52
N TRP A 722 -5.28 4.35 -34.06
CA TRP A 722 -5.74 3.16 -33.33
C TRP A 722 -4.88 2.89 -32.09
N ALA A 723 -3.56 2.92 -32.24
CA ALA A 723 -2.63 2.58 -31.17
C ALA A 723 -2.68 3.59 -30.01
N ASN A 724 -2.79 4.89 -30.31
CA ASN A 724 -2.98 5.96 -29.32
C ASN A 724 -4.30 5.76 -28.56
N ASN A 725 -5.44 5.65 -29.26
CA ASN A 725 -6.74 5.44 -28.64
C ASN A 725 -6.79 4.15 -27.79
N TYR A 726 -6.09 3.09 -28.22
CA TYR A 726 -6.00 1.85 -27.48
C TYR A 726 -5.11 2.00 -26.23
N LYS A 727 -3.97 2.68 -26.34
CA LYS A 727 -3.03 2.95 -25.24
C LYS A 727 -3.60 3.89 -24.18
N ASP A 728 -4.37 4.89 -24.58
CA ASP A 728 -5.07 5.80 -23.66
C ASP A 728 -6.16 5.05 -22.85
N ALA A 729 -6.76 4.02 -23.44
CA ALA A 729 -7.73 3.14 -22.78
C ALA A 729 -7.08 2.00 -21.96
N HIS A 730 -5.84 1.61 -22.28
CA HIS A 730 -5.10 0.50 -21.65
C HIS A 730 -3.67 0.93 -21.27
N PRO A 731 -3.50 1.90 -20.34
CA PRO A 731 -2.20 2.49 -20.04
C PRO A 731 -1.19 1.49 -19.45
N GLU A 732 -1.68 0.40 -18.84
CA GLU A 732 -0.86 -0.72 -18.34
C GLU A 732 -0.21 -1.57 -19.43
N GLU A 733 -0.65 -1.48 -20.69
CA GLU A 733 -0.09 -2.25 -21.80
C GLU A 733 1.00 -1.47 -22.55
N GLU A 734 2.02 -2.15 -23.07
CA GLU A 734 2.94 -1.53 -24.03
C GLU A 734 2.42 -1.75 -25.45
N VAL A 735 2.19 -0.62 -26.14
CA VAL A 735 1.46 -0.58 -27.41
C VAL A 735 2.39 -0.08 -28.50
N ALA A 736 2.52 -0.85 -29.57
CA ALA A 736 3.43 -0.52 -30.67
C ALA A 736 2.80 -0.74 -32.05
N VAL A 737 3.14 0.14 -32.99
CA VAL A 737 2.81 0.00 -34.41
C VAL A 737 3.95 -0.74 -35.12
N VAL A 738 3.62 -1.75 -35.91
CA VAL A 738 4.55 -2.41 -36.84
C VAL A 738 4.13 -2.07 -38.26
N PHE A 739 4.86 -1.14 -38.88
CA PHE A 739 4.52 -0.56 -40.17
C PHE A 739 5.41 -1.15 -41.27
N VAL A 740 4.82 -1.92 -42.20
CA VAL A 740 5.56 -2.79 -43.14
C VAL A 740 5.25 -2.41 -44.58
N THR A 741 6.27 -2.11 -45.41
CA THR A 741 6.11 -1.64 -46.80
C THR A 741 7.19 -2.14 -47.78
N ASP A 742 6.84 -2.25 -49.07
CA ASP A 742 7.79 -2.51 -50.16
C ASP A 742 8.04 -1.33 -51.10
N GLY A 743 7.50 -0.16 -50.78
CA GLY A 743 7.35 0.95 -51.71
C GLY A 743 7.63 2.33 -51.12
N ILE A 744 7.50 3.34 -51.97
CA ILE A 744 7.63 4.76 -51.61
C ILE A 744 6.24 5.40 -51.49
N PRO A 745 6.07 6.47 -50.68
CA PRO A 745 4.83 7.24 -50.65
C PRO A 745 4.44 7.71 -52.05
N SER A 746 3.19 7.46 -52.45
CA SER A 746 2.76 7.67 -53.85
C SER A 746 1.77 8.81 -54.06
N HIS A 747 0.86 9.04 -53.10
CA HIS A 747 -0.23 10.02 -53.17
C HIS A 747 -0.58 10.52 -51.74
N CYS A 748 -1.57 11.41 -51.60
CA CYS A 748 -1.76 12.28 -50.43
C CYS A 748 -0.48 13.04 -50.09
N ASP A 749 -0.10 13.10 -48.80
CA ASP A 749 1.19 13.62 -48.39
C ASP A 749 2.30 12.57 -48.59
N THR A 750 3.35 12.97 -49.31
CA THR A 750 4.51 12.14 -49.62
C THR A 750 5.81 12.68 -49.01
N VAL A 751 5.73 13.74 -48.18
CA VAL A 751 6.87 14.36 -47.52
C VAL A 751 7.36 13.47 -46.38
N PRO A 752 8.62 12.98 -46.38
CA PRO A 752 9.12 12.06 -45.38
C PRO A 752 8.96 12.53 -43.93
N ASN A 753 9.18 13.83 -43.69
CA ASN A 753 9.05 14.41 -42.35
C ASN A 753 7.59 14.40 -41.87
N HIS A 754 6.62 14.81 -42.70
CA HIS A 754 5.21 14.83 -42.28
C HIS A 754 4.69 13.41 -41.96
N ILE A 755 5.18 12.39 -42.68
CA ILE A 755 4.89 10.99 -42.38
C ILE A 755 5.53 10.59 -41.04
N ALA A 756 6.82 10.90 -40.85
CA ALA A 756 7.53 10.60 -39.60
C ALA A 756 7.00 11.40 -38.39
N ASP A 757 6.38 12.56 -38.60
CA ASP A 757 5.75 13.37 -37.56
C ASP A 757 4.49 12.69 -36.98
N LEU A 758 3.82 11.80 -37.72
CA LEU A 758 2.75 10.95 -37.17
C LEU A 758 3.30 9.98 -36.12
N ALA A 759 4.46 9.37 -36.41
CA ALA A 759 5.16 8.49 -35.48
C ALA A 759 5.72 9.26 -34.27
N TYR A 760 6.28 10.46 -34.50
CA TYR A 760 6.71 11.38 -33.44
C TYR A 760 5.59 11.68 -32.45
N ASN A 761 4.40 12.04 -32.95
CA ASN A 761 3.26 12.39 -32.10
C ASN A 761 2.71 11.18 -31.34
N ALA A 762 2.69 9.99 -31.94
CA ALA A 762 2.29 8.74 -31.27
C ALA A 762 3.23 8.41 -30.09
N PHE A 763 4.54 8.45 -30.34
CA PHE A 763 5.55 8.15 -29.33
C PHE A 763 5.59 9.23 -28.23
N ARG A 764 5.60 10.52 -28.61
CA ARG A 764 5.68 11.64 -27.66
C ARG A 764 4.46 11.76 -26.76
N ASN A 765 3.25 11.64 -27.32
CA ASN A 765 2.03 12.01 -26.60
C ASN A 765 1.39 10.82 -25.86
N HIS A 766 1.65 9.58 -26.32
CA HIS A 766 1.01 8.36 -25.80
C HIS A 766 2.02 7.25 -25.42
N GLY A 767 3.32 7.43 -25.69
CA GLY A 767 4.34 6.39 -25.51
C GLY A 767 4.33 5.28 -26.58
N VAL A 768 3.50 5.41 -27.62
CA VAL A 768 3.31 4.38 -28.65
C VAL A 768 4.53 4.30 -29.55
N ARG A 769 5.27 3.18 -29.49
CA ARG A 769 6.44 2.97 -30.37
C ARG A 769 6.03 2.66 -31.79
N VAL A 770 6.75 3.16 -32.78
CA VAL A 770 6.53 2.84 -34.20
C VAL A 770 7.78 2.20 -34.78
N HIS A 771 7.70 0.90 -35.06
CA HIS A 771 8.76 0.14 -35.72
C HIS A 771 8.44 0.04 -37.21
N ALA A 772 9.41 0.35 -38.06
CA ALA A 772 9.24 0.44 -39.52
C ALA A 772 10.05 -0.66 -40.22
N VAL A 773 9.40 -1.40 -41.13
CA VAL A 773 10.03 -2.49 -41.89
C VAL A 773 9.90 -2.21 -43.38
N GLY A 774 11.03 -1.98 -44.04
CA GLY A 774 11.12 -1.74 -45.48
C GLY A 774 11.78 -2.89 -46.22
N PHE A 775 11.32 -3.18 -47.44
CA PHE A 775 12.03 -4.03 -48.39
C PHE A 775 11.73 -3.64 -49.85
N GLY A 776 12.30 -4.36 -50.82
CA GLY A 776 11.97 -4.19 -52.24
C GLY A 776 12.37 -2.81 -52.79
N ASN A 777 11.39 -1.90 -52.93
CA ASN A 777 11.59 -0.53 -53.43
C ASN A 777 11.43 0.54 -52.33
N SER A 778 11.26 0.17 -51.06
CA SER A 778 11.12 1.14 -49.96
C SER A 778 12.35 2.04 -49.81
N ASN A 779 12.16 3.34 -49.56
CA ASN A 779 13.28 4.23 -49.25
C ASN A 779 13.68 4.09 -47.78
N SER A 780 14.89 3.55 -47.52
CA SER A 780 15.44 3.35 -46.18
C SER A 780 15.57 4.64 -45.36
N GLU A 781 15.75 5.80 -45.99
CA GLU A 781 15.75 7.10 -45.30
C GLU A 781 14.39 7.41 -44.66
N ILE A 782 13.29 7.00 -45.31
CA ILE A 782 11.92 7.17 -44.78
C ILE A 782 11.65 6.15 -43.67
N ILE A 783 12.06 4.90 -43.86
CA ILE A 783 11.93 3.82 -42.86
C ILE A 783 12.67 4.19 -41.57
N ASN A 784 13.90 4.69 -41.68
CA ASN A 784 14.68 5.18 -40.56
C ASN A 784 13.99 6.38 -39.89
N ASN A 785 13.69 7.46 -40.62
CA ASN A 785 13.07 8.67 -40.05
C ASN A 785 11.74 8.39 -39.34
N ILE A 786 10.92 7.44 -39.82
CA ILE A 786 9.69 7.00 -39.13
C ILE A 786 10.02 6.32 -37.79
N ALA A 787 10.97 5.38 -37.77
CA ALA A 787 11.32 4.65 -36.55
C ALA A 787 12.08 5.51 -35.53
N ASP A 788 13.05 6.30 -36.00
CA ASP A 788 13.88 7.21 -35.23
C ASP A 788 13.01 8.25 -34.49
N ARG A 789 11.99 8.81 -35.16
CA ARG A 789 11.00 9.71 -34.53
C ARG A 789 9.98 8.98 -33.68
N GLY A 790 9.60 7.78 -34.07
CA GLY A 790 8.61 6.95 -33.39
C GLY A 790 9.14 6.14 -32.21
N GLY A 791 10.38 6.34 -31.76
CA GLY A 791 10.98 5.61 -30.64
C GLY A 791 11.03 4.09 -30.84
N GLY A 792 11.02 3.62 -32.08
CA GLY A 792 11.03 2.20 -32.47
C GLY A 792 12.32 1.81 -33.18
N GLN A 793 12.26 0.79 -34.03
CA GLN A 793 13.41 0.29 -34.81
C GLN A 793 13.11 0.19 -36.31
N ALA A 794 14.15 0.41 -37.11
CA ALA A 794 14.10 0.39 -38.58
C ALA A 794 14.76 -0.88 -39.14
N TYR A 795 13.95 -1.74 -39.77
CA TYR A 795 14.42 -2.98 -40.38
C TYR A 795 14.39 -2.86 -41.91
N ASN A 796 15.57 -2.65 -42.50
CA ASN A 796 15.75 -2.53 -43.95
C ASN A 796 16.17 -3.89 -44.53
N LEU A 797 15.20 -4.63 -45.07
CA LEU A 797 15.33 -6.03 -45.49
C LEU A 797 15.45 -6.17 -47.02
N LEU A 798 16.01 -7.30 -47.47
CA LEU A 798 16.12 -7.64 -48.89
C LEU A 798 14.89 -8.43 -49.37
N GLU A 799 14.43 -8.18 -50.60
CA GLU A 799 13.41 -9.04 -51.23
C GLU A 799 13.97 -10.43 -51.58
N GLY A 800 13.08 -11.42 -51.69
CA GLY A 800 13.44 -12.78 -52.10
C GLY A 800 13.44 -13.80 -50.96
N THR A 801 14.32 -14.79 -51.07
CA THR A 801 14.29 -16.00 -50.23
C THR A 801 14.62 -15.76 -48.75
N THR A 802 15.32 -14.68 -48.42
CA THR A 802 15.66 -14.30 -47.04
C THR A 802 14.58 -13.45 -46.36
N LEU A 803 13.65 -12.84 -47.12
CA LEU A 803 12.66 -11.91 -46.58
C LEU A 803 11.78 -12.53 -45.50
N GLN A 804 11.37 -13.81 -45.67
CA GLN A 804 10.55 -14.50 -44.68
C GLN A 804 11.26 -14.67 -43.33
N GLY A 805 12.58 -14.94 -43.35
CA GLY A 805 13.40 -15.03 -42.15
C GLY A 805 13.56 -13.66 -41.51
N GLY A 806 14.11 -12.70 -42.26
CA GLY A 806 14.39 -11.36 -41.75
C GLY A 806 13.16 -10.62 -41.21
N LEU A 807 11.97 -10.80 -41.80
CA LEU A 807 10.74 -10.21 -41.26
C LEU A 807 10.23 -10.95 -40.01
N ARG A 808 10.37 -12.29 -39.93
CA ARG A 808 10.05 -13.02 -38.68
C ARG A 808 10.99 -12.60 -37.57
N ASP A 809 12.28 -12.50 -37.85
CA ASP A 809 13.31 -12.14 -36.86
C ASP A 809 13.15 -10.69 -36.40
N ALA A 810 12.75 -9.77 -37.29
CA ALA A 810 12.34 -8.41 -36.92
C ALA A 810 11.08 -8.40 -36.03
N LEU A 811 10.04 -9.17 -36.36
CA LEU A 811 8.83 -9.28 -35.53
C LEU A 811 9.13 -9.86 -34.13
N VAL A 812 10.05 -10.83 -34.05
CA VAL A 812 10.53 -11.39 -32.77
C VAL A 812 11.36 -10.37 -31.98
N ALA A 813 12.18 -9.55 -32.64
CA ALA A 813 12.90 -8.45 -31.98
C ALA A 813 11.93 -7.40 -31.42
N ILE A 814 10.95 -6.94 -32.21
CA ILE A 814 9.92 -5.98 -31.79
C ILE A 814 9.10 -6.53 -30.60
N ARG A 815 8.71 -7.82 -30.65
CA ARG A 815 8.02 -8.51 -29.53
C ARG A 815 8.85 -8.48 -28.24
N GLY A 816 10.18 -8.51 -28.36
CA GLY A 816 11.08 -8.35 -27.21
C GLY A 816 11.24 -6.89 -26.77
N GLU A 817 11.42 -5.96 -27.70
CA GLU A 817 11.71 -4.54 -27.40
C GLU A 817 10.59 -3.84 -26.62
N ALA A 818 9.34 -4.28 -26.77
CA ALA A 818 8.18 -3.76 -26.02
C ALA A 818 8.13 -4.15 -24.52
N LEU A 819 9.19 -4.77 -23.98
CA LEU A 819 9.28 -5.17 -22.57
C LEU A 819 10.56 -4.61 -21.90
N PRO A 820 10.46 -3.82 -20.82
CA PRO A 820 11.64 -3.30 -20.13
C PRO A 820 12.44 -4.43 -19.47
N CYS A 821 13.66 -4.68 -19.98
CA CYS A 821 14.68 -5.50 -19.30
C CYS A 821 15.62 -4.67 -18.44
N ASP A 822 15.33 -3.38 -18.29
CA ASP A 822 15.94 -2.49 -17.32
C ASP A 822 15.02 -2.43 -16.10
N VAL A 823 15.55 -2.83 -14.95
CA VAL A 823 14.85 -2.79 -13.66
C VAL A 823 15.47 -1.66 -12.85
N THR A 824 14.65 -0.72 -12.37
CA THR A 824 15.10 0.30 -11.41
C THR A 824 15.67 -0.40 -10.18
N VAL A 825 16.63 0.20 -9.47
CA VAL A 825 17.14 -0.30 -8.19
C VAL A 825 16.61 0.59 -7.07
N PRO A 826 16.22 0.05 -5.90
CA PRO A 826 15.73 0.85 -4.80
C PRO A 826 16.84 1.72 -4.21
N LEU A 827 16.51 2.84 -3.56
CA LEU A 827 17.52 3.76 -3.03
C LEU A 827 18.47 3.10 -2.01
N ALA A 828 17.98 2.15 -1.22
CA ALA A 828 18.83 1.32 -0.34
C ALA A 828 19.85 0.46 -1.12
N GLY A 829 19.52 0.04 -2.35
CA GLY A 829 20.38 -0.76 -3.23
C GLY A 829 21.36 0.08 -4.05
N VAL A 830 21.09 1.38 -4.17
CA VAL A 830 22.08 2.38 -4.59
C VAL A 830 23.12 2.60 -3.48
N ALA A 831 22.68 2.59 -2.22
CA ALA A 831 23.56 2.75 -1.05
C ALA A 831 24.41 1.49 -0.74
N ASP A 832 23.84 0.29 -0.80
CA ASP A 832 24.62 -0.97 -0.86
C ASP A 832 24.29 -1.80 -2.11
N PRO A 833 25.07 -1.63 -3.19
CA PRO A 833 24.96 -2.43 -4.40
C PRO A 833 25.28 -3.91 -4.24
N ASN A 834 25.74 -4.38 -3.07
CA ASN A 834 25.99 -5.80 -2.81
C ASN A 834 24.77 -6.52 -2.22
N SER A 835 23.94 -5.83 -1.42
CA SER A 835 22.64 -6.33 -0.96
C SER A 835 21.69 -6.70 -2.10
N VAL A 836 21.72 -5.93 -3.20
CA VAL A 836 20.76 -6.04 -4.31
C VAL A 836 20.70 -7.45 -4.88
N SER A 837 19.50 -8.04 -4.80
CA SER A 837 19.08 -9.24 -5.50
C SER A 837 18.04 -8.88 -6.56
N VAL A 838 17.88 -9.72 -7.58
CA VAL A 838 16.84 -9.55 -8.59
C VAL A 838 16.06 -10.85 -8.72
N VAL A 839 14.74 -10.78 -8.60
CA VAL A 839 13.85 -11.93 -8.58
C VAL A 839 12.88 -11.83 -9.76
N HIS A 840 12.73 -12.93 -10.49
CA HIS A 840 11.63 -13.11 -11.43
C HIS A 840 10.54 -13.96 -10.76
N VAL A 841 9.32 -13.45 -10.68
CA VAL A 841 8.13 -14.18 -10.23
C VAL A 841 7.34 -14.58 -11.45
N ASP A 842 7.07 -15.87 -11.66
CA ASP A 842 6.33 -16.32 -12.85
C ASP A 842 4.80 -16.12 -12.75
N ARG A 843 4.08 -16.44 -13.84
CA ARG A 843 2.61 -16.35 -13.92
C ARG A 843 1.83 -17.26 -12.96
N MET A 844 2.53 -18.14 -12.23
CA MET A 844 1.97 -19.05 -11.22
C MET A 844 2.38 -18.64 -9.80
N GLY A 845 3.08 -17.52 -9.64
CA GLY A 845 3.58 -17.01 -8.36
C GLY A 845 4.90 -17.65 -7.89
N VAL A 846 5.60 -18.39 -8.76
CA VAL A 846 6.87 -19.04 -8.38
C VAL A 846 8.02 -18.05 -8.52
N GLU A 847 8.67 -17.72 -7.40
CA GLU A 847 9.85 -16.86 -7.38
C GLU A 847 11.13 -17.62 -7.79
N ALA A 848 11.96 -16.96 -8.62
CA ALA A 848 13.27 -17.43 -9.04
C ALA A 848 14.29 -16.27 -8.95
N THR A 849 15.27 -16.40 -8.04
CA THR A 849 16.37 -15.42 -7.92
C THR A 849 17.30 -15.51 -9.13
N LEU A 850 17.44 -14.40 -9.85
CA LEU A 850 18.33 -14.24 -11.00
C LEU A 850 19.75 -13.95 -10.52
N THR A 851 20.76 -14.58 -11.14
CA THR A 851 22.14 -14.45 -10.68
C THR A 851 22.82 -13.18 -11.18
N LYS A 852 23.51 -12.47 -10.28
CA LYS A 852 24.35 -11.31 -10.61
C LYS A 852 25.50 -11.67 -11.57
N ARG A 853 25.90 -10.72 -12.42
CA ARG A 853 26.99 -10.79 -13.40
C ARG A 853 27.80 -9.48 -13.34
N ALA A 854 29.04 -9.54 -13.79
CA ALA A 854 29.96 -8.39 -13.75
C ALA A 854 29.71 -7.33 -14.84
N GLY A 855 28.81 -7.62 -15.79
CA GLY A 855 28.51 -6.76 -16.94
C GLY A 855 28.17 -7.59 -18.19
N LEU A 856 27.73 -6.91 -19.25
CA LEU A 856 27.29 -7.52 -20.52
C LEU A 856 28.29 -8.54 -21.11
N ALA A 857 29.60 -8.26 -21.03
CA ALA A 857 30.66 -9.17 -21.52
C ALA A 857 30.76 -10.50 -20.75
N SER A 858 30.06 -10.63 -19.61
CA SER A 858 29.97 -11.84 -18.78
C SER A 858 28.56 -12.44 -18.75
N CYS A 859 27.66 -11.99 -19.64
CA CYS A 859 26.27 -12.42 -19.62
C CYS A 859 26.03 -13.84 -20.13
N GLY A 860 25.04 -14.48 -19.51
CA GLY A 860 24.33 -15.67 -19.94
C GLY A 860 22.93 -15.52 -19.37
N ASN A 861 22.51 -16.44 -18.51
CA ASN A 861 21.37 -16.18 -17.61
C ASN A 861 21.84 -15.36 -16.41
N GLY A 862 21.05 -14.36 -15.98
CA GLY A 862 21.37 -13.42 -14.91
C GLY A 862 21.05 -11.94 -15.19
N TRP A 863 21.65 -11.04 -14.40
CA TRP A 863 21.52 -9.57 -14.49
C TRP A 863 22.84 -8.87 -14.14
N TYR A 864 22.98 -7.58 -14.48
CA TYR A 864 24.15 -6.74 -14.14
C TYR A 864 23.70 -5.29 -13.92
N PHE A 865 24.46 -4.48 -13.16
CA PHE A 865 24.17 -3.03 -13.05
C PHE A 865 24.42 -2.33 -14.39
N ALA A 866 23.56 -1.36 -14.74
CA ALA A 866 23.67 -0.59 -15.98
C ALA A 866 24.96 0.24 -16.03
N ASP A 867 25.34 0.83 -14.89
CA ASP A 867 26.45 1.75 -14.72
C ASP A 867 26.90 1.79 -13.23
N ALA A 868 27.80 2.72 -12.90
CA ALA A 868 28.36 2.88 -11.56
C ALA A 868 27.56 3.81 -10.61
N THR A 869 26.38 4.29 -11.02
CA THR A 869 25.40 4.93 -10.13
C THR A 869 24.55 3.91 -9.38
N TYR A 870 24.53 2.66 -9.85
CA TYR A 870 23.74 1.55 -9.30
C TYR A 870 22.21 1.76 -9.29
N THR A 871 21.70 2.82 -9.91
CA THR A 871 20.27 3.18 -9.96
C THR A 871 19.40 2.25 -10.81
N SER A 872 20.02 1.43 -11.67
CA SER A 872 19.32 0.44 -12.49
C SER A 872 20.17 -0.81 -12.77
N VAL A 873 19.49 -1.94 -12.97
CA VAL A 873 20.08 -3.21 -13.40
C VAL A 873 19.47 -3.65 -14.72
N LYS A 874 20.31 -4.16 -15.62
CA LYS A 874 19.91 -4.73 -16.90
C LYS A 874 19.88 -6.25 -16.77
N LEU A 875 18.80 -6.88 -17.20
CA LEU A 875 18.75 -8.33 -17.38
C LEU A 875 19.71 -8.73 -18.50
N CYS A 876 20.44 -9.82 -18.33
CA CYS A 876 21.30 -10.34 -19.39
C CYS A 876 20.45 -10.79 -20.59
N PRO A 877 20.92 -10.62 -21.85
CA PRO A 877 20.09 -10.84 -23.04
C PRO A 877 19.38 -12.20 -23.10
N GLN A 878 19.98 -13.28 -22.59
CA GLN A 878 19.31 -14.59 -22.54
C GLN A 878 18.17 -14.61 -21.52
N THR A 879 18.42 -14.29 -20.24
CA THR A 879 17.35 -14.19 -19.21
C THR A 879 16.27 -13.19 -19.59
N CYS A 880 16.66 -12.07 -20.17
CA CYS A 880 15.76 -11.08 -20.76
C CYS A 880 14.85 -11.75 -21.82
N SER A 881 15.42 -12.53 -22.76
CA SER A 881 14.65 -13.30 -23.75
C SER A 881 13.78 -14.39 -23.11
N ASP A 882 14.30 -15.16 -22.16
CA ASP A 882 13.60 -16.29 -21.51
C ASP A 882 12.34 -15.80 -20.77
N ILE A 883 12.42 -14.63 -20.12
CA ILE A 883 11.29 -13.97 -19.44
C ILE A 883 10.33 -13.34 -20.47
N ARG A 884 10.85 -12.67 -21.51
CA ARG A 884 10.05 -12.12 -22.63
C ARG A 884 9.29 -13.20 -23.43
N GLU A 885 9.73 -14.45 -23.38
CA GLU A 885 9.08 -15.59 -24.02
C GLU A 885 8.05 -16.31 -23.12
N ASN A 886 7.94 -15.93 -21.84
CA ASN A 886 6.97 -16.47 -20.88
C ASN A 886 6.22 -15.33 -20.15
N PRO A 887 5.46 -14.47 -20.88
CA PRO A 887 4.84 -13.27 -20.29
C PRO A 887 3.80 -13.59 -19.21
N GLY A 888 3.66 -12.65 -18.27
CA GLY A 888 2.77 -12.76 -17.09
C GLY A 888 3.49 -12.81 -15.74
N GLY A 889 4.82 -12.62 -15.71
CA GLY A 889 5.62 -12.54 -14.48
C GLY A 889 5.97 -11.11 -14.02
N LYS A 890 6.35 -10.94 -12.75
CA LYS A 890 6.97 -9.71 -12.22
C LYS A 890 8.50 -9.84 -12.25
N VAL A 891 9.24 -8.75 -12.49
CA VAL A 891 10.68 -8.69 -12.16
C VAL A 891 10.90 -7.63 -11.09
N ARG A 892 11.42 -8.05 -9.93
CA ARG A 892 11.70 -7.19 -8.77
C ARG A 892 13.21 -7.05 -8.64
N ALA A 893 13.75 -5.83 -8.58
CA ALA A 893 15.03 -5.63 -7.90
C ALA A 893 14.70 -5.40 -6.43
N ILE A 894 15.06 -6.36 -5.59
CA ILE A 894 14.87 -6.27 -4.14
C ILE A 894 16.20 -5.91 -3.52
N VAL A 895 16.18 -4.93 -2.62
CA VAL A 895 17.06 -5.04 -1.45
C VAL A 895 16.33 -6.01 -0.53
N PRO A 896 16.79 -7.26 -0.37
CA PRO A 896 16.31 -8.04 0.75
C PRO A 896 16.70 -7.24 1.99
N CYS A 897 15.76 -7.10 2.94
CA CYS A 897 16.10 -6.50 4.22
C CYS A 897 17.35 -7.18 4.75
N VAL A 898 18.31 -6.39 5.21
CA VAL A 898 19.45 -6.94 5.90
C VAL A 898 18.91 -7.45 7.23
N THR A 899 18.41 -8.69 7.21
CA THR A 899 18.54 -9.59 8.34
C THR A 899 20.03 -9.67 8.60
N THR A 900 20.51 -8.73 9.42
CA THR A 900 21.58 -9.01 10.36
C THR A 900 21.10 -10.27 11.06
N SER A 901 21.57 -11.42 10.57
CA SER A 901 21.19 -12.73 11.08
C SER A 901 21.63 -12.71 12.53
N LEU A 902 20.71 -12.36 13.42
CA LEU A 902 21.02 -12.19 14.82
C LEU A 902 21.54 -13.55 15.28
N THR A 903 22.80 -13.57 15.71
CA THR A 903 23.32 -14.70 16.43
C THR A 903 22.70 -14.67 17.82
N PRO A 904 22.47 -15.83 18.45
CA PRO A 904 22.13 -15.84 19.86
C PRO A 904 23.14 -15.01 20.65
N ILE A 905 22.65 -14.18 21.56
CA ILE A 905 23.49 -13.47 22.53
C ILE A 905 23.31 -14.18 23.86
N THR A 906 24.42 -14.68 24.38
CA THR A 906 24.55 -15.15 25.74
C THR A 906 25.03 -13.97 26.59
N THR A 907 24.39 -13.72 27.74
CA THR A 907 24.79 -12.65 28.67
C THR A 907 26.13 -12.98 29.33
N ASP A 908 26.79 -11.96 29.89
CA ASP A 908 27.76 -12.25 30.95
C ASP A 908 27.03 -12.90 32.15
N PRO A 909 27.69 -13.76 32.95
CA PRO A 909 27.15 -14.30 34.19
C PRO A 909 26.77 -13.23 35.22
N GLU A 910 25.52 -13.26 35.69
CA GLU A 910 25.09 -12.46 36.85
C GLU A 910 25.28 -13.29 38.14
N LEU A 911 26.02 -12.73 39.10
CA LEU A 911 26.48 -13.46 40.29
C LEU A 911 25.62 -13.14 41.52
N TYR A 912 24.89 -14.15 41.98
CA TYR A 912 24.10 -14.14 43.20
C TYR A 912 24.86 -14.83 44.35
N HIS A 913 24.71 -14.31 45.57
CA HIS A 913 25.33 -14.87 46.78
C HIS A 913 24.29 -14.97 47.89
N GLY A 914 23.96 -16.19 48.29
CA GLY A 914 22.97 -16.45 49.34
C GLY A 914 23.60 -16.24 50.72
N VAL A 915 23.34 -15.09 51.34
CA VAL A 915 23.89 -14.74 52.65
C VAL A 915 23.04 -15.36 53.76
N CYS A 916 23.60 -16.36 54.46
CA CYS A 916 22.87 -17.10 55.50
C CYS A 916 23.45 -16.97 56.93
N PRO A 917 22.60 -16.97 57.98
CA PRO A 917 23.04 -16.94 59.37
C PRO A 917 23.92 -18.14 59.81
N PRO A 918 24.86 -17.95 60.76
CA PRO A 918 25.71 -19.06 61.23
C PRO A 918 24.92 -20.24 61.82
N GLY A 919 25.09 -21.43 61.22
CA GLY A 919 24.33 -22.65 61.54
C GLY A 919 23.28 -23.03 60.49
N THR A 920 23.06 -22.16 59.51
CA THR A 920 22.24 -22.40 58.31
C THR A 920 23.14 -22.37 57.06
N LYS A 921 22.66 -22.92 55.95
CA LYS A 921 23.31 -22.77 54.63
C LYS A 921 22.26 -22.50 53.57
N THR A 922 22.62 -21.71 52.57
CA THR A 922 21.84 -21.37 51.38
C THR A 922 21.07 -22.56 50.83
N GLN A 923 19.86 -22.30 50.34
CA GLN A 923 19.07 -23.20 49.51
C GLN A 923 18.31 -22.36 48.48
N TRP A 924 18.63 -22.52 47.20
CA TRP A 924 18.00 -21.76 46.11
C TRP A 924 16.52 -22.13 45.98
N GLY A 925 15.67 -21.12 45.74
CA GLY A 925 14.20 -21.21 45.72
C GLY A 925 13.65 -21.15 44.31
N TYR A 926 12.77 -20.17 44.04
CA TYR A 926 12.15 -20.00 42.72
C TYR A 926 12.88 -18.99 41.85
N LEU A 927 13.02 -19.34 40.56
CA LEU A 927 13.24 -18.40 39.45
C LEU A 927 11.88 -18.02 38.82
N ARG A 928 11.64 -16.72 38.67
CA ARG A 928 10.49 -16.13 37.94
C ARG A 928 11.00 -15.22 36.83
N TYR A 929 10.24 -15.03 35.76
CA TYR A 929 10.63 -14.14 34.64
C TYR A 929 9.48 -13.62 33.78
N ARG A 930 9.76 -12.54 33.03
CA ARG A 930 8.91 -11.99 31.98
C ARG A 930 9.73 -11.70 30.73
N THR A 931 9.29 -12.23 29.59
CA THR A 931 9.99 -12.11 28.31
C THR A 931 9.06 -11.70 27.17
N VAL A 932 9.66 -11.24 26.07
CA VAL A 932 9.02 -11.17 24.75
C VAL A 932 9.84 -12.01 23.78
N THR A 933 9.18 -12.92 23.07
CA THR A 933 9.77 -13.88 22.13
C THR A 933 8.85 -14.03 20.90
N PRO A 934 8.99 -13.18 19.87
CA PRO A 934 8.18 -13.24 18.66
C PRO A 934 8.43 -14.53 17.85
N GLY A 935 7.41 -15.01 17.13
CA GLY A 935 7.57 -16.17 16.23
C GLY A 935 8.03 -17.45 16.93
N ASP A 936 9.16 -18.00 16.49
CA ASP A 936 9.83 -19.20 17.01
C ASP A 936 11.13 -18.90 17.78
N SER A 937 11.31 -17.65 18.21
CA SER A 937 12.41 -17.25 19.10
C SER A 937 12.23 -17.76 20.54
N SER A 938 13.32 -17.78 21.32
CA SER A 938 13.30 -18.17 22.73
C SER A 938 14.31 -17.41 23.60
N VAL A 939 14.15 -17.51 24.92
CA VAL A 939 15.20 -17.22 25.90
C VAL A 939 15.46 -18.49 26.70
N GLU A 940 16.70 -18.97 26.70
CA GLU A 940 17.15 -20.07 27.56
C GLU A 940 17.82 -19.48 28.81
N PHE A 941 17.44 -19.99 29.99
CA PHE A 941 18.01 -19.58 31.28
C PHE A 941 18.87 -20.73 31.81
N LEU A 942 20.16 -20.45 32.02
CA LEU A 942 21.16 -21.39 32.52
C LEU A 942 21.64 -20.93 33.89
N VAL A 943 21.89 -21.88 34.80
CA VAL A 943 22.49 -21.59 36.11
C VAL A 943 23.67 -22.50 36.43
N ARG A 944 24.58 -22.02 37.27
CA ARG A 944 25.67 -22.79 37.90
C ARG A 944 25.72 -22.45 39.39
N THR A 945 26.25 -23.32 40.25
CA THR A 945 26.43 -22.99 41.68
C THR A 945 27.77 -23.45 42.24
N ALA A 946 28.33 -22.74 43.22
CA ALA A 946 29.60 -23.06 43.88
C ALA A 946 29.64 -22.58 45.34
N ASP A 947 30.53 -23.17 46.16
CA ASP A 947 30.77 -22.73 47.54
C ASP A 947 31.88 -21.65 47.63
N ASP A 948 32.59 -21.40 46.52
CA ASP A 948 33.55 -20.33 46.33
C ASP A 948 33.31 -19.74 44.92
N PRO A 949 33.21 -18.41 44.72
CA PRO A 949 32.96 -17.84 43.40
C PRO A 949 34.11 -18.11 42.41
N ASP A 950 35.35 -18.32 42.87
CA ASP A 950 36.48 -18.66 41.99
C ASP A 950 36.33 -20.07 41.35
N ASP A 951 35.45 -20.93 41.91
CA ASP A 951 35.18 -22.30 41.41
C ASP A 951 34.02 -22.36 40.37
N LEU A 952 33.25 -21.28 40.15
CA LEU A 952 32.04 -21.30 39.30
C LEU A 952 32.33 -21.70 37.83
N ASP A 953 33.42 -21.20 37.25
CA ASP A 953 33.86 -21.53 35.87
C ASP A 953 34.29 -23.01 35.71
N ALA A 954 34.42 -23.77 36.80
CA ALA A 954 34.71 -25.21 36.77
C ALA A 954 33.44 -26.07 36.87
N MET A 955 32.26 -25.47 37.05
CA MET A 955 31.00 -26.17 37.26
C MET A 955 30.20 -26.35 35.95
N THR A 956 29.26 -27.30 35.95
CA THR A 956 28.42 -27.58 34.77
C THR A 956 27.18 -26.68 34.79
N GLU A 957 26.87 -26.06 33.64
CA GLU A 957 25.64 -25.30 33.44
C GLU A 957 24.41 -26.21 33.41
N VAL A 958 23.36 -25.79 34.10
CA VAL A 958 22.04 -26.43 34.10
C VAL A 958 21.05 -25.48 33.42
N SER A 959 20.52 -25.89 32.27
CA SER A 959 19.40 -25.19 31.61
C SER A 959 18.13 -25.46 32.41
N VAL A 960 17.59 -24.41 33.05
CA VAL A 960 16.43 -24.49 33.97
C VAL A 960 15.14 -23.98 33.34
N ALA A 961 15.21 -23.14 32.32
CA ALA A 961 14.04 -22.59 31.64
C ALA A 961 14.23 -22.42 30.12
N THR A 962 13.12 -22.49 29.39
CA THR A 962 13.04 -21.94 28.03
C THR A 962 11.73 -21.17 27.86
N ALA A 963 11.85 -19.84 27.77
CA ALA A 963 10.73 -18.95 27.47
C ALA A 963 10.56 -18.84 25.96
N HIS A 964 9.38 -19.13 25.43
CA HIS A 964 9.06 -19.02 24.00
C HIS A 964 7.54 -18.84 23.81
N ARG A 965 7.11 -18.30 22.66
CA ARG A 965 5.68 -18.19 22.34
C ARG A 965 5.10 -19.41 21.62
N VAL A 966 5.95 -20.19 20.97
CA VAL A 966 5.60 -21.30 20.06
C VAL A 966 6.59 -22.44 20.33
N PRO A 967 6.14 -23.71 20.49
CA PRO A 967 4.80 -24.23 20.24
C PRO A 967 3.79 -24.01 21.38
N THR A 968 4.27 -23.67 22.58
CA THR A 968 3.45 -23.38 23.78
C THR A 968 3.87 -22.01 24.30
N ASP A 969 2.94 -21.21 24.79
CA ASP A 969 3.27 -19.92 25.39
C ASP A 969 3.87 -20.12 26.79
N THR A 970 5.14 -19.75 26.94
CA THR A 970 5.91 -19.70 28.21
C THR A 970 6.57 -18.32 28.36
N GLN A 971 6.02 -17.26 27.75
CA GLN A 971 6.65 -15.93 27.75
C GLN A 971 6.67 -15.26 29.14
N VAL A 972 5.68 -15.59 29.97
CA VAL A 972 5.51 -15.12 31.34
C VAL A 972 5.56 -16.32 32.27
N CYS A 973 6.40 -16.27 33.29
CA CYS A 973 6.47 -17.32 34.30
C CYS A 973 6.53 -16.76 35.72
N ASP A 974 5.35 -16.67 36.32
CA ASP A 974 5.12 -16.19 37.69
C ASP A 974 4.07 -17.08 38.40
N GLU A 975 3.73 -16.76 39.65
CA GLU A 975 2.76 -17.52 40.45
C GLU A 975 1.30 -17.36 39.98
N SER A 976 1.02 -16.37 39.13
CA SER A 976 -0.30 -16.17 38.52
C SER A 976 -0.49 -16.91 37.19
N SER A 977 0.60 -17.41 36.59
CA SER A 977 0.59 -18.21 35.37
C SER A 977 -0.27 -19.47 35.52
N THR A 978 -0.97 -19.86 34.45
CA THR A 978 -1.81 -21.08 34.43
C THR A 978 -1.43 -22.01 33.27
N PRO A 979 -0.81 -23.18 33.51
CA PRO A 979 -0.39 -23.71 34.82
C PRO A 979 0.71 -22.86 35.48
N THR A 980 0.79 -22.93 36.81
CA THR A 980 1.87 -22.32 37.59
C THR A 980 3.20 -22.94 37.16
N CYS A 981 4.15 -22.11 36.71
CA CYS A 981 5.41 -22.59 36.13
C CYS A 981 6.67 -22.10 36.85
N ALA A 982 6.54 -21.26 37.88
CA ALA A 982 7.66 -20.73 38.67
C ALA A 982 8.65 -21.85 39.03
N ILE A 983 9.92 -21.65 38.71
CA ILE A 983 10.86 -22.75 38.51
C ILE A 983 11.61 -23.02 39.80
N ASP A 984 11.35 -24.19 40.38
CA ASP A 984 12.01 -24.64 41.60
C ASP A 984 13.47 -24.97 41.31
N LEU A 985 14.39 -24.09 41.71
CA LEU A 985 15.82 -24.26 41.54
C LEU A 985 16.37 -25.36 42.44
N PHE A 986 15.67 -25.75 43.52
CA PHE A 986 16.11 -26.88 44.33
C PHE A 986 15.98 -28.20 43.58
N ASP A 987 14.82 -28.44 42.99
CA ASP A 987 14.58 -29.61 42.12
C ASP A 987 15.43 -29.52 40.84
N ALA A 988 15.52 -28.35 40.21
CA ALA A 988 16.20 -28.17 38.93
C ALA A 988 17.73 -28.32 39.01
N LEU A 989 18.37 -27.91 40.13
CA LEU A 989 19.79 -28.14 40.40
C LEU A 989 20.08 -29.58 40.88
N GLY A 990 19.06 -30.44 41.04
CA GLY A 990 19.23 -31.84 41.44
C GLY A 990 19.39 -32.06 42.94
N GLU A 991 18.69 -31.28 43.77
CA GLU A 991 18.71 -31.33 45.22
C GLU A 991 20.14 -31.11 45.81
N LEU A 992 20.63 -32.04 46.63
CA LEU A 992 21.86 -31.89 47.40
C LEU A 992 23.08 -32.54 46.72
N PRO A 993 24.26 -31.88 46.71
CA PRO A 993 24.58 -30.66 47.44
C PRO A 993 24.35 -29.35 46.65
N ASP A 994 23.98 -29.45 45.37
CA ASP A 994 24.20 -28.36 44.40
C ASP A 994 23.18 -27.22 44.51
N ALA A 995 21.94 -27.52 44.92
CA ALA A 995 20.96 -26.51 45.32
C ALA A 995 21.27 -25.79 46.64
N ARG A 996 22.25 -26.28 47.42
CA ARG A 996 22.68 -25.71 48.70
C ARG A 996 24.13 -25.23 48.69
N ARG A 997 24.58 -24.66 47.57
CA ARG A 997 25.87 -23.97 47.48
C ARG A 997 25.70 -22.45 47.63
N GLU A 998 26.71 -21.78 48.18
CA GLU A 998 26.61 -20.38 48.64
C GLU A 998 26.44 -19.35 47.50
N TYR A 999 27.00 -19.62 46.32
CA TYR A 999 26.95 -18.75 45.14
C TYR A 999 26.18 -19.40 43.98
N LEU A 1000 25.47 -18.57 43.22
CA LEU A 1000 24.77 -18.95 41.99
C LEU A 1000 25.12 -17.97 40.86
N ASP A 1001 25.44 -18.53 39.70
CA ASP A 1001 25.59 -17.88 38.40
C ASP A 1001 24.25 -18.02 37.67
N LEU A 1002 23.69 -16.90 37.16
CA LEU A 1002 22.61 -16.91 36.19
C LEU A 1002 23.12 -16.34 34.86
N GLN A 1003 22.97 -17.12 33.79
CA GLN A 1003 23.30 -16.71 32.44
C GLN A 1003 22.10 -16.95 31.51
N MET A 1004 21.83 -16.01 30.59
CA MET A 1004 20.72 -16.11 29.66
C MET A 1004 21.22 -16.18 28.23
N THR A 1005 20.69 -17.09 27.41
CA THR A 1005 20.91 -17.11 25.97
C THR A 1005 19.62 -16.73 25.25
N LEU A 1006 19.60 -15.51 24.70
CA LEU A 1006 18.49 -15.01 23.89
C LEU A 1006 18.68 -15.52 22.45
N ASN A 1007 17.73 -16.32 21.96
CA ASN A 1007 17.75 -16.96 20.65
C ASN A 1007 16.71 -16.29 19.72
N PRO A 1008 17.12 -15.62 18.62
CA PRO A 1008 16.21 -14.99 17.66
C PRO A 1008 15.44 -16.02 16.81
N THR A 1009 14.49 -15.55 15.98
CA THR A 1009 13.68 -16.43 15.12
C THR A 1009 14.54 -17.20 14.11
N SER A 1010 14.04 -18.32 13.58
CA SER A 1010 14.74 -19.07 12.52
C SER A 1010 14.92 -18.28 11.21
N THR A 1011 14.20 -17.17 11.06
CA THR A 1011 14.34 -16.19 9.97
C THR A 1011 15.37 -15.07 10.25
N GLY A 1012 15.97 -15.03 11.43
CA GLY A 1012 16.95 -14.01 11.84
C GLY A 1012 16.33 -12.67 12.28
N GLY A 1013 15.08 -12.68 12.74
CA GLY A 1013 14.35 -11.51 13.22
C GLY A 1013 14.62 -11.17 14.69
N GLY A 1014 14.60 -9.88 15.02
CA GLY A 1014 14.81 -9.36 16.37
C GLY A 1014 13.53 -9.10 17.17
N GLY A 1015 13.69 -8.56 18.38
CA GLY A 1015 12.61 -8.32 19.34
C GLY A 1015 12.50 -9.39 20.44
N VAL A 1016 13.57 -10.14 20.69
CA VAL A 1016 13.68 -11.00 21.89
C VAL A 1016 14.14 -10.14 23.06
N GLN A 1017 13.32 -10.08 24.12
CA GLN A 1017 13.58 -9.26 25.30
C GLN A 1017 13.38 -10.08 26.57
N VAL A 1018 14.25 -9.88 27.55
CA VAL A 1018 14.00 -10.18 28.96
C VAL A 1018 13.60 -8.87 29.63
N GLN A 1019 12.36 -8.78 30.07
CA GLN A 1019 11.78 -7.57 30.64
C GLN A 1019 12.03 -7.47 32.14
N ASP A 1020 12.06 -8.62 32.83
CA ASP A 1020 12.04 -8.76 34.28
C ASP A 1020 12.43 -10.19 34.66
N TRP A 1021 13.15 -10.38 35.78
CA TRP A 1021 13.43 -11.70 36.38
C TRP A 1021 13.75 -11.57 37.88
N GLU A 1022 13.49 -12.62 38.64
CA GLU A 1022 13.65 -12.66 40.10
C GLU A 1022 14.20 -14.03 40.52
N ILE A 1023 15.18 -14.05 41.44
CA ILE A 1023 15.67 -15.28 42.08
C ILE A 1023 15.51 -15.18 43.60
N THR A 1024 14.81 -16.16 44.18
CA THR A 1024 14.66 -16.29 45.63
C THR A 1024 15.59 -17.37 46.20
N TYR A 1025 15.95 -17.25 47.48
CA TYR A 1025 16.67 -18.30 48.23
C TYR A 1025 16.17 -18.38 49.67
N SER A 1026 16.63 -19.38 50.42
CA SER A 1026 16.31 -19.56 51.83
C SER A 1026 17.53 -20.05 52.61
N CYS A 1027 17.46 -19.99 53.94
CA CYS A 1027 18.53 -20.40 54.85
C CYS A 1027 18.05 -21.46 55.85
N PRO A 1028 17.76 -22.70 55.40
CA PRO A 1028 17.48 -23.80 56.31
C PRO A 1028 18.72 -24.19 57.12
N ASP A 1029 18.50 -24.82 58.28
CA ASP A 1029 19.57 -25.34 59.14
C ASP A 1029 20.50 -26.32 58.39
N THR A 1030 21.72 -26.49 58.91
CA THR A 1030 22.62 -27.59 58.53
C THR A 1030 22.48 -28.75 59.51
N GLU A 1031 22.11 -29.94 59.04
CA GLU A 1031 22.24 -31.21 59.80
C GLU A 1031 23.71 -31.66 59.95
#